data_AF-A0AAV4SBQ1-F1
#
_entry.id   AF-A0AAV4SBQ1-F1
#
_cell.length_a   1.000
_cell.length_b   1.000
_cell.length_c   1.000
_cell.angle_alpha   90.00
_cell.angle_beta   90.00
_cell.angle_gamma   90.00
#
_symmetry.space_group_name_H-M   'P 1'
#
loop_
_entity.id
_entity.type
_entity.pdbx_description
1 polymer ?
#
loop_
_entity_poly.entity_id
_entity_poly.type
_entity_poly.pdbx_seq_one_letter_code
_entity_poly.pdbx_strand_id
1 'polypeptide(L)'
;MFFFPPQNPVPHCWGEPGHLKRRFCNVCRKRIEDSCAVRCEVCDYSVHVECQDFGVADCKEVRNLRPKSGSFDAYADSSLEGRQLTTELQVPILQKDMLAHPSCYRSLPLECTFGCLESIMLPPACVSIPRTDVPLETIIGGQVKKRDTISRESPLSYHHSRSISEEFSSSGDLKGKEYDESSQKDKEEETIKVFDGNGSMKTKMSRTITMPRNASKEQVIAAALRAFHVYDDLRLYYITDAYDPNEKELDSLTPLQNLTRKDGRAAIFIRFRSPDPESGYIKVYPGKLGNIEGHQVIQVTSDDEVNDVMERALEKFGLDPSDVMKYRLSEVSLDKGTVHERAMDNQESPWELIKNIARESIRQKELTRFCLRQKEDLQSSSVALFVGNLPPNLSQRQYEMLLLEMLGKRCWRRSGMNSEDKSRGHDSTNNQSFSAIPPQRYSEFVSAYRFRDLGPIYYEYGSLIISYDNADIAVKCFYMLREVMYEDKYLLVLLLPNLLPDMVPRGIRPLLVFVNVKSGGCQGMELISSFRRFLNPYQVYDLENGGPLPGLYVFRHIRDYKILVCGGDGTVGWVLQCLDNVGQDSECQSPPCAILPLGTGNDLARVLRWGPGYTGGEEPLNILKDVIEAEEITLDRWTVVFHVDEKEDNPGGGNPGSAQDSTAIFVMNNYFGIGIDASLCLDFHNAREENPNKFNSR
;
A
#
# COMPACT_ATOMS: atom_id res chain seq x y z
N MET A 1 -4.25 -18.42 -3.33
CA MET A 1 -2.95 -17.89 -3.78
C MET A 1 -2.86 -16.45 -3.31
N PHE A 2 -2.66 -16.23 -2.00
CA PHE A 2 -2.36 -14.91 -1.47
C PHE A 2 -0.85 -14.83 -1.32
N PHE A 3 -0.14 -14.55 -2.40
CA PHE A 3 1.16 -13.91 -2.27
C PHE A 3 0.90 -12.41 -2.30
N PHE A 4 0.40 -11.88 -1.19
CA PHE A 4 0.72 -10.51 -0.86
C PHE A 4 2.16 -10.56 -0.36
N PRO A 5 3.12 -9.91 -1.03
CA PRO A 5 4.24 -9.40 -0.25
C PRO A 5 3.63 -8.50 0.84
N PRO A 6 4.17 -8.47 2.07
CA PRO A 6 3.74 -7.50 3.08
C PRO A 6 3.70 -6.11 2.45
N GLN A 7 2.81 -5.22 2.91
CA GLN A 7 2.47 -3.93 2.26
C GLN A 7 3.67 -2.97 2.05
N ASN A 8 4.86 -3.35 2.48
CA ASN A 8 6.14 -2.93 1.93
C ASN A 8 7.13 -4.11 2.05
N PRO A 9 7.30 -4.99 1.04
CA PRO A 9 8.32 -6.00 1.12
C PRO A 9 9.65 -5.28 0.94
N VAL A 10 10.35 -5.03 2.03
CA VAL A 10 11.77 -4.67 1.91
C VAL A 10 12.46 -6.01 1.71
N PRO A 11 12.96 -6.31 0.49
CA PRO A 11 13.71 -7.53 0.27
C PRO A 11 14.87 -7.56 1.27
N HIS A 12 15.15 -8.75 1.80
CA HIS A 12 16.31 -8.93 2.66
C HIS A 12 17.57 -8.48 1.91
N CYS A 13 18.34 -7.58 2.51
CA CYS A 13 19.69 -7.26 2.04
C CYS A 13 20.62 -8.39 2.45
N TRP A 14 20.73 -9.42 1.61
CA TRP A 14 21.60 -10.57 1.86
C TRP A 14 23.07 -10.14 1.79
N GLY A 15 23.82 -10.42 2.87
CA GLY A 15 25.26 -10.30 2.88
C GLY A 15 25.94 -11.47 2.16
N GLU A 16 27.28 -11.50 2.22
CA GLU A 16 28.06 -12.52 1.53
C GLU A 16 27.76 -13.95 2.03
N PRO A 17 27.71 -14.95 1.12
CA PRO A 17 27.52 -16.34 1.50
C PRO A 17 28.65 -16.88 2.38
N GLY A 18 28.31 -17.54 3.49
CA GLY A 18 29.29 -18.11 4.41
C GLY A 18 28.73 -19.17 5.35
N HIS A 19 29.61 -19.79 6.16
CA HIS A 19 29.22 -20.75 7.18
C HIS A 19 28.83 -20.05 8.49
N LEU A 20 27.53 -19.94 8.73
CA LEU A 20 26.98 -19.27 9.90
C LEU A 20 26.82 -20.27 11.07
N LYS A 21 27.66 -20.16 12.10
CA LYS A 21 27.61 -21.04 13.29
C LYS A 21 26.38 -20.75 14.18
N ARG A 22 25.84 -21.79 14.80
CA ARG A 22 24.78 -21.83 15.82
C ARG A 22 23.44 -21.21 15.41
N ARG A 23 22.99 -21.43 14.17
CA ARG A 23 21.69 -20.95 13.68
C ARG A 23 20.95 -21.98 12.82
N PHE A 24 19.64 -21.78 12.68
CA PHE A 24 18.72 -22.57 11.85
C PHE A 24 18.17 -21.72 10.71
N CYS A 25 17.94 -22.34 9.55
CA CYS A 25 17.37 -21.65 8.40
C CYS A 25 15.94 -21.21 8.74
N ASN A 26 15.65 -19.93 8.56
CA ASN A 26 14.35 -19.35 8.87
C ASN A 26 13.22 -19.88 7.97
N VAL A 27 13.55 -20.48 6.82
CA VAL A 27 12.61 -21.12 5.88
C VAL A 27 12.42 -22.60 6.22
N CYS A 28 13.45 -23.43 6.06
CA CYS A 28 13.33 -24.89 6.18
C CYS A 28 13.55 -25.43 7.61
N ARG A 29 13.92 -24.58 8.57
CA ARG A 29 14.19 -24.89 9.99
C ARG A 29 15.31 -25.93 10.23
N LYS A 30 16.11 -26.29 9.22
CA LYS A 30 17.30 -27.13 9.37
C LYS A 30 18.52 -26.32 9.83
N ARG A 31 19.53 -26.99 10.39
CA ARG A 31 20.79 -26.36 10.81
C ARG A 31 21.51 -25.77 9.60
N ILE A 32 22.08 -24.60 9.78
CA ILE A 32 22.81 -23.88 8.72
C ILE A 32 24.30 -24.24 8.73
N GLU A 33 24.80 -24.81 9.83
CA GLU A 33 26.23 -25.11 10.02
C GLU A 33 26.81 -26.04 8.94
N ASP A 34 25.99 -26.95 8.42
CA ASP A 34 26.41 -28.01 7.49
C ASP A 34 26.38 -27.59 6.01
N SER A 35 26.03 -26.32 5.69
CA SER A 35 25.81 -25.85 4.31
C SER A 35 26.01 -24.34 4.15
N CYS A 36 26.23 -23.87 2.92
CA CYS A 36 26.46 -22.45 2.64
C CYS A 36 25.18 -21.62 2.84
N ALA A 37 25.30 -20.44 3.45
CA ALA A 37 24.16 -19.63 3.84
C ALA A 37 24.39 -18.14 3.77
N VAL A 38 23.29 -17.42 3.63
CA VAL A 38 23.26 -15.96 3.58
C VAL A 38 22.49 -15.42 4.79
N ARG A 39 22.93 -14.25 5.25
CA ARG A 39 22.28 -13.53 6.35
C ARG A 39 21.84 -12.18 5.85
N CYS A 40 20.62 -11.79 6.19
CA CYS A 40 20.16 -10.43 5.98
C CYS A 40 20.90 -9.49 6.94
N GLU A 41 21.62 -8.51 6.40
CA GLU A 41 22.39 -7.52 7.16
C GLU A 41 21.49 -6.56 7.97
N VAL A 42 20.19 -6.53 7.65
CA VAL A 42 19.23 -5.57 8.20
C VAL A 42 18.39 -6.16 9.34
N CYS A 43 17.92 -7.41 9.21
CA CYS A 43 17.06 -8.07 10.21
C CYS A 43 17.60 -9.39 10.77
N ASP A 44 18.84 -9.76 10.44
CA ASP A 44 19.53 -10.94 10.99
C ASP A 44 18.89 -12.30 10.61
N TYR A 45 17.92 -12.26 9.68
CA TYR A 45 17.25 -13.41 9.08
C TYR A 45 18.29 -14.26 8.32
N SER A 46 18.36 -15.56 8.63
CA SER A 46 19.41 -16.46 8.15
C SER A 46 18.79 -17.58 7.33
N VAL A 47 19.24 -17.77 6.10
CA VAL A 47 18.72 -18.85 5.24
C VAL A 47 19.86 -19.54 4.52
N HIS A 48 19.67 -20.81 4.17
CA HIS A 48 20.55 -21.46 3.19
C HIS A 48 20.51 -20.65 1.89
N VAL A 49 21.62 -20.65 1.14
CA VAL A 49 21.67 -20.00 -0.18
C VAL A 49 20.54 -20.51 -1.09
N GLU A 50 20.21 -21.81 -0.98
CA GLU A 50 19.11 -22.45 -1.71
C GLU A 50 17.71 -22.06 -1.20
N CYS A 51 17.60 -21.58 0.04
CA CYS A 51 16.36 -21.13 0.65
C CYS A 51 16.15 -19.61 0.55
N GLN A 52 17.10 -18.88 -0.06
CA GLN A 52 17.10 -17.42 -0.16
C GLN A 52 15.83 -16.88 -0.83
N ASP A 53 15.41 -17.51 -1.91
CA ASP A 53 14.28 -17.10 -2.75
C ASP A 53 12.92 -17.32 -2.05
N PHE A 54 12.89 -18.13 -0.99
CA PHE A 54 11.71 -18.43 -0.18
C PHE A 54 11.71 -17.69 1.16
N GLY A 55 12.71 -16.85 1.41
CA GLY A 55 12.74 -15.97 2.58
C GLY A 55 11.57 -14.99 2.50
N VAL A 56 10.80 -14.88 3.58
CA VAL A 56 9.69 -13.92 3.63
C VAL A 56 10.27 -12.53 3.44
N ALA A 57 9.87 -11.81 2.39
CA ALA A 57 10.38 -10.47 2.10
C ALA A 57 9.75 -9.44 3.03
N ASP A 58 10.06 -9.50 4.33
CA ASP A 58 9.42 -8.74 5.40
C ASP A 58 10.43 -8.15 6.37
N CYS A 59 11.59 -7.71 5.85
CA CYS A 59 12.71 -7.22 6.66
C CYS A 59 12.33 -6.14 7.71
N LYS A 60 11.20 -5.43 7.50
CA LYS A 60 10.57 -4.51 8.46
C LYS A 60 9.77 -5.18 9.60
N GLU A 61 9.03 -6.27 9.36
CA GLU A 61 8.13 -6.88 10.35
C GLU A 61 8.83 -7.84 11.32
N VAL A 62 9.80 -8.63 10.84
CA VAL A 62 10.56 -9.57 11.70
C VAL A 62 11.31 -8.85 12.82
N ARG A 63 11.71 -7.60 12.61
CA ARG A 63 12.39 -6.79 13.64
C ARG A 63 11.44 -6.27 14.72
N ASN A 64 10.15 -6.14 14.42
CA ASN A 64 9.11 -5.71 15.38
C ASN A 64 8.57 -6.87 16.23
N LEU A 65 8.82 -8.12 15.83
CA LEU A 65 8.57 -9.32 16.63
C LEU A 65 9.76 -9.63 17.55
N ARG A 66 10.10 -8.71 18.47
CA ARG A 66 10.78 -9.10 19.71
C ARG A 66 9.74 -9.21 20.83
N PRO A 67 9.72 -10.32 21.57
CA PRO A 67 8.66 -10.59 22.53
C PRO A 67 8.70 -9.54 23.65
N LYS A 68 7.60 -8.79 23.81
CA LYS A 68 7.29 -8.20 25.10
C LYS A 68 7.04 -9.36 26.06
N SER A 69 8.02 -9.64 26.92
CA SER A 69 7.91 -10.34 28.20
C SER A 69 6.76 -11.35 28.32
N GLY A 70 7.10 -12.64 28.24
CA GLY A 70 6.42 -13.70 28.99
C GLY A 70 4.98 -14.03 28.59
N SER A 71 4.80 -14.65 27.43
CA SER A 71 3.80 -15.72 27.25
C SER A 71 4.12 -16.47 25.95
N PHE A 72 4.49 -17.74 26.08
CA PHE A 72 4.31 -18.69 24.99
C PHE A 72 2.82 -18.78 24.64
N ASP A 73 2.53 -19.01 23.37
CA ASP A 73 1.23 -19.34 22.76
C ASP A 73 0.24 -18.18 22.51
N ALA A 74 0.04 -17.87 21.23
CA ALA A 74 -1.29 -17.86 20.61
C ALA A 74 -1.19 -17.64 19.08
N TYR A 75 -1.94 -18.45 18.33
CA TYR A 75 -2.22 -18.46 16.88
C TYR A 75 -1.60 -19.59 16.04
N ALA A 76 -1.78 -20.81 16.53
CA ALA A 76 -2.21 -22.00 15.78
C ALA A 76 -3.32 -22.62 16.66
N ASP A 77 -4.54 -22.86 16.22
CA ASP A 77 -5.04 -23.98 15.40
C ASP A 77 -6.57 -23.74 15.26
N SER A 78 -7.28 -24.07 14.18
CA SER A 78 -7.68 -25.45 13.89
C SER A 78 -8.51 -25.53 12.62
N SER A 79 -8.10 -26.41 11.71
CA SER A 79 -8.90 -27.58 11.33
C SER A 79 -8.07 -28.45 10.39
N LEU A 80 -7.42 -29.46 10.97
CA LEU A 80 -7.21 -30.78 10.39
C LEU A 80 -6.64 -31.67 11.51
N GLU A 81 -7.54 -32.32 12.23
CA GLU A 81 -7.20 -33.30 13.25
C GLU A 81 -6.48 -34.51 12.63
N GLY A 82 -5.30 -34.80 13.15
CA GLY A 82 -4.91 -36.14 13.59
C GLY A 82 -4.74 -37.22 12.52
N ARG A 83 -3.60 -37.21 11.81
CA ARG A 83 -2.85 -38.44 11.49
C ARG A 83 -1.34 -38.21 11.57
N GLN A 84 -0.69 -39.12 12.26
CA GLN A 84 0.77 -39.24 12.44
C GLN A 84 1.43 -39.72 11.14
N LEU A 85 2.66 -39.26 10.89
CA LEU A 85 3.66 -39.73 9.89
C LEU A 85 3.34 -39.28 8.44
N THR A 86 4.24 -38.73 7.61
CA THR A 86 5.71 -38.75 7.49
C THR A 86 6.19 -37.46 6.80
N THR A 87 7.49 -37.20 6.85
CA THR A 87 8.28 -36.30 5.96
C THR A 87 7.61 -35.93 4.63
N GLU A 88 7.09 -34.71 4.50
CA GLU A 88 6.88 -33.92 3.26
C GLU A 88 5.91 -32.75 3.54
N LEU A 89 6.37 -31.72 4.27
CA LEU A 89 5.69 -30.42 4.23
C LEU A 89 6.28 -29.62 3.07
N GLN A 90 5.73 -29.85 1.88
CA GLN A 90 5.96 -29.02 0.71
C GLN A 90 5.01 -27.83 0.80
N VAL A 91 5.55 -26.61 0.90
CA VAL A 91 4.78 -25.38 0.72
C VAL A 91 4.39 -25.32 -0.76
N PRO A 92 3.09 -25.39 -1.12
CA PRO A 92 2.70 -25.44 -2.52
C PRO A 92 2.81 -24.04 -3.14
N ILE A 93 3.76 -23.86 -4.05
CA ILE A 93 3.82 -22.71 -4.95
C ILE A 93 3.00 -23.09 -6.18
N LEU A 94 1.85 -22.43 -6.38
CA LEU A 94 1.14 -22.53 -7.66
C LEU A 94 1.91 -21.72 -8.69
N GLN A 95 2.33 -22.34 -9.78
CA GLN A 95 2.65 -21.63 -11.02
C GLN A 95 2.16 -22.54 -12.14
N LYS A 96 1.30 -22.03 -13.04
CA LYS A 96 0.70 -22.79 -14.16
C LYS A 96 -0.21 -23.97 -13.76
N ASP A 97 -1.01 -23.87 -12.71
CA ASP A 97 -1.81 -25.01 -12.19
C ASP A 97 -0.96 -26.25 -11.80
N MET A 98 0.35 -26.09 -11.64
CA MET A 98 1.27 -27.14 -11.21
C MET A 98 1.80 -26.87 -9.80
N LEU A 99 1.85 -27.94 -9.00
CA LEU A 99 2.53 -27.98 -7.72
C LEU A 99 3.99 -28.35 -7.98
N ALA A 100 4.93 -27.47 -7.65
CA ALA A 100 6.37 -27.75 -7.82
C ALA A 100 7.07 -27.92 -6.47
N HIS A 101 7.99 -28.88 -6.42
CA HIS A 101 8.92 -29.02 -5.29
C HIS A 101 9.78 -27.75 -5.13
N PRO A 102 10.21 -27.39 -3.91
CA PRO A 102 11.10 -26.26 -3.67
C PRO A 102 12.39 -26.30 -4.52
N SER A 103 12.91 -27.50 -4.78
CA SER A 103 14.10 -27.72 -5.62
C SER A 103 13.82 -27.61 -7.13
N CYS A 104 12.57 -27.82 -7.57
CA CYS A 104 12.18 -27.80 -8.98
C CYS A 104 11.71 -26.40 -9.45
N TYR A 105 11.48 -25.46 -8.53
CA TYR A 105 11.06 -24.09 -8.85
C TYR A 105 12.01 -23.36 -9.82
N ARG A 106 13.33 -23.57 -9.69
CA ARG A 106 14.34 -22.97 -10.59
C ARG A 106 14.26 -23.46 -12.04
N SER A 107 13.50 -24.53 -12.29
CA SER A 107 13.23 -25.05 -13.63
C SER A 107 11.93 -24.49 -14.22
N LEU A 108 11.14 -23.73 -13.44
CA LEU A 108 9.96 -23.04 -13.93
C LEU A 108 10.39 -21.74 -14.63
N PRO A 109 9.68 -21.31 -15.70
CA PRO A 109 9.92 -20.01 -16.30
C PRO A 109 9.79 -18.89 -15.26
N LEU A 110 10.71 -17.92 -15.28
CA LEU A 110 10.72 -16.77 -14.35
C LEU A 110 9.47 -15.89 -14.50
N GLU A 111 8.80 -15.94 -15.65
CA GLU A 111 7.59 -15.17 -15.93
C GLU A 111 6.33 -16.02 -15.70
N CYS A 112 5.46 -15.57 -14.81
CA CYS A 112 4.13 -16.16 -14.60
C CYS A 112 3.20 -15.71 -15.73
N THR A 113 2.74 -16.64 -16.57
CA THR A 113 1.74 -16.37 -17.61
C THR A 113 0.31 -16.44 -17.07
N PHE A 114 0.09 -16.44 -15.76
CA PHE A 114 -1.23 -16.57 -15.12
C PHE A 114 -2.05 -17.84 -15.48
N GLY A 115 -1.43 -18.79 -16.19
CA GLY A 115 -2.04 -20.10 -16.50
C GLY A 115 -3.32 -19.97 -17.32
N CYS A 116 -4.36 -20.71 -16.93
CA CYS A 116 -5.66 -20.67 -17.62
C CYS A 116 -6.38 -19.31 -17.53
N LEU A 117 -5.93 -18.38 -16.68
CA LEU A 117 -6.53 -17.06 -16.51
C LEU A 117 -5.80 -15.96 -17.30
N GLU A 118 -4.74 -16.29 -18.05
CA GLU A 118 -3.91 -15.34 -18.80
C GLU A 118 -4.73 -14.34 -19.63
N SER A 119 -5.71 -14.86 -20.38
CA SER A 119 -6.52 -14.10 -21.31
C SER A 119 -7.41 -13.05 -20.65
N ILE A 120 -7.68 -13.17 -19.34
CA ILE A 120 -8.57 -12.28 -18.58
C ILE A 120 -7.90 -11.59 -17.40
N MET A 121 -6.62 -11.86 -17.16
CA MET A 121 -5.91 -11.27 -16.02
C MET A 121 -5.52 -9.82 -16.34
N LEU A 122 -5.67 -8.92 -15.36
CA LEU A 122 -5.07 -7.59 -15.41
C LEU A 122 -3.67 -7.66 -14.78
N PRO A 123 -2.58 -7.57 -15.57
CA PRO A 123 -1.24 -7.69 -15.03
C PRO A 123 -0.95 -6.64 -13.96
N PRO A 124 -0.23 -6.97 -12.86
CA PRO A 124 0.10 -6.01 -11.81
C PRO A 124 0.84 -4.77 -12.32
N ALA A 125 1.64 -4.91 -13.38
CA ALA A 125 2.35 -3.81 -14.02
C ALA A 125 1.43 -2.79 -14.69
N CYS A 126 0.17 -3.15 -14.98
CA CYS A 126 -0.82 -2.26 -15.57
C CYS A 126 -1.53 -1.37 -14.53
N VAL A 127 -1.35 -1.64 -13.23
CA VAL A 127 -2.06 -0.92 -12.17
C VAL A 127 -1.10 0.00 -11.44
N SER A 128 -1.37 1.30 -11.52
CA SER A 128 -0.71 2.32 -10.73
C SER A 128 -1.61 2.73 -9.58
N ILE A 129 -1.11 2.56 -8.35
CA ILE A 129 -1.77 3.01 -7.14
C ILE A 129 -0.97 4.21 -6.64
N PRO A 130 -1.62 5.33 -6.30
CA PRO A 130 -0.92 6.44 -5.67
C PRO A 130 -0.22 5.96 -4.39
N ARG A 131 1.03 6.37 -4.20
CA ARG A 131 1.80 6.07 -2.98
C ARG A 131 1.09 6.69 -1.78
N THR A 132 0.31 5.88 -1.06
CA THR A 132 -0.52 6.35 0.05
C THR A 132 -0.35 5.42 1.25
N ASP A 133 -0.46 5.97 2.45
CA ASP A 133 -0.50 5.20 3.71
C ASP A 133 -1.88 4.53 3.94
N VAL A 134 -2.75 4.53 2.93
CA VAL A 134 -4.11 3.97 3.02
C VAL A 134 -4.03 2.46 2.80
N PRO A 135 -4.53 1.64 3.75
CA PRO A 135 -4.50 0.19 3.62
C PRO A 135 -5.21 -0.28 2.34
N LEU A 136 -4.65 -1.28 1.65
CA LEU A 136 -5.22 -1.82 0.41
C LEU A 136 -6.70 -2.20 0.57
N GLU A 137 -7.05 -2.81 1.71
CA GLU A 137 -8.44 -3.16 2.07
C GLU A 137 -9.38 -1.95 2.00
N THR A 138 -8.91 -0.77 2.43
CA THR A 138 -9.70 0.47 2.37
C THR A 138 -9.83 0.99 0.93
N ILE A 139 -8.82 0.79 0.09
CA ILE A 139 -8.83 1.20 -1.32
C ILE A 139 -9.80 0.33 -2.13
N ILE A 140 -9.81 -0.98 -1.88
CA ILE A 140 -10.69 -1.94 -2.56
C ILE A 140 -12.11 -2.02 -1.97
N GLY A 141 -12.47 -1.14 -1.02
CA GLY A 141 -13.81 -1.11 -0.40
C GLY A 141 -14.09 -2.24 0.60
N GLY A 142 -13.06 -2.88 1.15
CA GLY A 142 -13.20 -3.85 2.24
C GLY A 142 -13.74 -3.21 3.52
N GLN A 143 -14.66 -3.93 4.18
CA GLN A 143 -15.25 -3.52 5.45
C GLN A 143 -14.18 -3.50 6.56
N VAL A 144 -13.79 -2.31 7.02
CA VAL A 144 -13.03 -2.16 8.27
C VAL A 144 -13.98 -2.48 9.42
N LYS A 145 -13.82 -3.64 10.07
CA LYS A 145 -14.54 -3.94 11.32
C LYS A 145 -14.24 -2.84 12.34
N LYS A 146 -15.18 -1.92 12.57
CA LYS A 146 -15.16 -1.04 13.75
C LYS A 146 -15.19 -1.94 14.97
N ARG A 147 -14.12 -1.94 15.77
CA ARG A 147 -14.19 -2.39 17.15
C ARG A 147 -15.03 -1.35 17.90
N ASP A 148 -16.29 -1.66 18.13
CA ASP A 148 -17.10 -0.92 19.11
C ASP A 148 -16.49 -1.13 20.50
N THR A 149 -16.11 -0.05 21.16
CA THR A 149 -15.89 -0.06 22.61
C THR A 149 -16.32 1.28 23.20
N ILE A 150 -17.58 1.33 23.64
CA ILE A 150 -18.04 2.25 24.67
C ILE A 150 -17.53 1.70 26.00
N SER A 151 -16.56 2.36 26.65
CA SER A 151 -16.59 2.61 28.10
C SER A 151 -15.42 3.46 28.59
N ARG A 152 -15.78 4.67 29.06
CA ARG A 152 -15.25 5.44 30.19
C ARG A 152 -13.76 5.81 30.19
N GLU A 153 -13.53 7.09 29.90
CA GLU A 153 -12.32 7.84 30.26
C GLU A 153 -12.05 7.83 31.77
N SER A 154 -10.77 7.76 32.14
CA SER A 154 -10.15 8.59 33.18
C SER A 154 -8.61 8.54 33.06
N PRO A 155 -7.87 9.56 33.54
CA PRO A 155 -6.83 10.19 32.73
C PRO A 155 -5.39 10.08 33.29
N LEU A 156 -4.42 10.47 32.44
CA LEU A 156 -3.02 10.82 32.72
C LEU A 156 -2.01 9.67 32.95
N SER A 157 -1.12 9.46 31.99
CA SER A 157 0.30 9.85 32.14
C SER A 157 1.05 9.69 30.82
N TYR A 158 1.63 10.80 30.35
CA TYR A 158 2.64 10.81 29.31
C TYR A 158 3.89 10.08 29.85
N HIS A 159 4.20 8.90 29.31
CA HIS A 159 5.52 8.30 29.46
C HIS A 159 6.15 8.00 28.10
N HIS A 160 7.13 8.84 27.79
CA HIS A 160 8.17 8.68 26.78
C HIS A 160 8.62 7.21 26.67
N SER A 161 8.40 6.59 25.53
CA SER A 161 8.92 5.26 25.22
C SER A 161 10.43 5.36 25.00
N ARG A 162 11.17 4.70 25.89
CA ARG A 162 12.63 4.56 25.83
C ARG A 162 13.02 3.65 24.67
N SER A 163 14.07 4.04 23.95
CA SER A 163 14.74 3.25 22.91
C SER A 163 15.32 1.96 23.51
N ILE A 164 15.23 0.86 22.76
CA ILE A 164 15.86 -0.42 23.08
C ILE A 164 17.38 -0.25 23.02
N SER A 165 17.97 0.02 24.17
CA SER A 165 19.40 -0.03 24.40
C SER A 165 19.70 -0.68 25.75
N GLU A 166 19.03 -1.79 26.12
CA GLU A 166 19.31 -2.53 27.37
C GLU A 166 19.06 -4.05 27.26
N GLU A 167 19.39 -4.67 26.13
CA GLU A 167 19.42 -6.16 26.06
C GLU A 167 20.81 -6.65 25.66
N PHE A 168 21.83 -6.26 26.43
CA PHE A 168 23.08 -6.99 26.62
C PHE A 168 23.72 -6.50 27.93
N SER A 169 23.02 -6.75 29.03
CA SER A 169 23.56 -6.80 30.40
C SER A 169 22.53 -7.52 31.26
N SER A 170 22.54 -8.85 31.18
CA SER A 170 21.82 -9.72 32.11
C SER A 170 22.64 -10.98 32.32
N SER A 171 23.65 -10.85 33.17
CA SER A 171 24.19 -11.99 33.92
C SER A 171 23.56 -11.87 35.30
N GLY A 172 22.66 -12.80 35.63
CA GLY A 172 21.88 -12.76 36.86
C GLY A 172 22.73 -12.89 38.11
N ASP A 173 22.41 -12.07 39.11
CA ASP A 173 22.84 -12.23 40.50
C ASP A 173 22.23 -13.51 41.08
N LEU A 174 23.01 -14.58 41.12
CA LEU A 174 22.81 -15.66 42.09
C LEU A 174 23.73 -15.39 43.28
N LYS A 175 23.13 -15.02 44.41
CA LYS A 175 23.77 -15.12 45.72
C LYS A 175 24.06 -16.59 46.03
N GLY A 176 25.28 -17.02 45.73
CA GLY A 176 25.89 -18.22 46.27
C GLY A 176 27.26 -17.84 46.82
N LYS A 177 27.43 -17.92 48.14
CA LYS A 177 28.75 -17.92 48.76
C LYS A 177 29.48 -19.16 48.27
N GLU A 178 30.68 -19.03 47.70
CA GLU A 178 31.81 -19.93 47.92
C GLU A 178 33.07 -19.47 47.14
N TYR A 179 34.17 -19.40 47.88
CA TYR A 179 35.59 -19.44 47.56
C TYR A 179 36.24 -18.51 46.51
N ASP A 180 37.15 -17.70 47.08
CA ASP A 180 38.34 -17.06 46.53
C ASP A 180 39.16 -17.99 45.59
N GLU A 181 39.49 -17.50 44.40
CA GLU A 181 40.82 -17.63 43.74
C GLU A 181 40.76 -17.20 42.26
N SER A 182 41.31 -16.03 41.94
CA SER A 182 42.12 -15.71 40.72
C SER A 182 42.18 -14.19 40.45
N SER A 183 42.70 -13.46 41.42
CA SER A 183 43.20 -12.11 41.24
C SER A 183 44.50 -12.14 40.41
N GLN A 184 44.42 -11.96 39.08
CA GLN A 184 45.54 -11.39 38.28
C GLN A 184 45.30 -11.06 36.78
N LYS A 185 44.09 -11.18 36.21
CA LYS A 185 43.87 -10.90 34.76
C LYS A 185 43.25 -9.54 34.38
N ASP A 186 42.74 -8.76 35.33
CA ASP A 186 41.91 -7.57 35.04
C ASP A 186 42.67 -6.25 34.76
N LYS A 187 44.01 -6.26 34.62
CA LYS A 187 44.79 -5.02 34.41
C LYS A 187 45.18 -4.71 32.96
N GLU A 188 44.94 -5.62 32.02
CA GLU A 188 45.40 -5.46 30.62
C GLU A 188 44.29 -5.05 29.64
N GLU A 189 43.02 -5.19 30.00
CA GLU A 189 41.88 -4.80 29.15
C GLU A 189 41.32 -3.43 29.53
N GLU A 190 40.82 -2.72 28.54
CA GLU A 190 40.21 -1.41 28.68
C GLU A 190 38.89 -1.33 27.91
N THR A 191 37.87 -0.78 28.55
CA THR A 191 36.54 -0.56 27.96
C THR A 191 36.38 0.89 27.55
N ILE A 192 36.09 1.13 26.27
CA ILE A 192 35.92 2.47 25.70
C ILE A 192 34.54 2.64 25.05
N LYS A 193 34.06 3.87 24.97
CA LYS A 193 32.85 4.23 24.23
C LYS A 193 33.17 4.49 22.76
N VAL A 194 32.29 4.04 21.87
CA VAL A 194 32.39 4.22 20.44
C VAL A 194 31.14 4.93 19.94
N PHE A 195 31.36 6.02 19.24
CA PHE A 195 30.34 6.79 18.54
C PHE A 195 30.56 6.60 17.03
N ASP A 196 29.53 6.22 16.29
CA ASP A 196 29.60 6.03 14.83
C ASP A 196 29.40 7.34 14.06
N GLY A 197 29.28 8.48 14.73
CA GLY A 197 29.16 9.78 14.09
C GLY A 197 28.56 10.86 15.01
N ASN A 198 28.41 12.08 14.49
CA ASN A 198 27.93 13.23 15.27
C ASN A 198 26.52 13.01 15.84
N GLY A 199 25.64 12.33 15.11
CA GLY A 199 24.28 12.02 15.54
C GLY A 199 24.25 11.16 16.80
N SER A 200 25.11 10.15 16.86
CA SER A 200 25.24 9.26 18.04
C SER A 200 25.77 9.99 19.27
N MET A 201 26.64 10.99 19.10
CA MET A 201 27.13 11.83 20.20
C MET A 201 26.06 12.80 20.69
N LYS A 202 25.37 13.50 19.79
CA LYS A 202 24.25 14.41 20.12
C LYS A 202 23.15 13.69 20.90
N THR A 203 22.82 12.46 20.50
CA THR A 203 21.81 11.61 21.15
C THR A 203 22.35 10.80 22.33
N LYS A 204 23.66 10.88 22.62
CA LYS A 204 24.37 10.09 23.66
C LYS A 204 24.23 8.57 23.49
N MET A 205 24.00 8.09 22.27
CA MET A 205 23.86 6.67 21.92
C MET A 205 25.22 6.06 21.52
N SER A 206 26.07 5.78 22.50
CA SER A 206 27.35 5.06 22.27
C SER A 206 27.21 3.55 22.37
N ARG A 207 28.06 2.80 21.65
CA ARG A 207 28.34 1.39 21.95
C ARG A 207 29.64 1.28 22.75
N THR A 208 29.85 0.17 23.46
CA THR A 208 31.09 -0.08 24.21
C THR A 208 31.85 -1.24 23.61
N ILE A 209 33.16 -1.10 23.50
CA ILE A 209 34.07 -2.18 23.14
C ILE A 209 35.11 -2.37 24.26
N THR A 210 35.47 -3.61 24.53
CA THR A 210 36.50 -3.99 25.52
C THR A 210 37.65 -4.65 24.76
N MET A 211 38.84 -4.11 24.89
CA MET A 211 40.03 -4.59 24.18
C MET A 211 41.30 -4.44 25.03
N PRO A 212 42.36 -5.21 24.74
CA PRO A 212 43.67 -5.01 25.37
C PRO A 212 44.20 -3.58 25.17
N ARG A 213 44.85 -3.00 26.18
CA ARG A 213 45.41 -1.63 26.13
C ARG A 213 46.48 -1.42 25.05
N ASN A 214 47.08 -2.52 24.58
CA ASN A 214 48.06 -2.56 23.51
C ASN A 214 47.45 -2.94 22.13
N ALA A 215 46.12 -2.92 21.99
CA ALA A 215 45.46 -3.22 20.73
C ALA A 215 45.89 -2.23 19.62
N SER A 216 46.17 -2.74 18.43
CA SER A 216 46.55 -1.90 17.29
C SER A 216 45.38 -1.04 16.79
N LYS A 217 45.69 0.01 16.02
CA LYS A 217 44.68 0.88 15.37
C LYS A 217 43.67 0.06 14.56
N GLU A 218 44.14 -0.90 13.77
CA GLU A 218 43.29 -1.77 12.94
C GLU A 218 42.38 -2.66 13.78
N GLN A 219 42.88 -3.17 14.92
CA GLN A 219 42.09 -3.99 15.84
C GLN A 219 40.96 -3.18 16.47
N VAL A 220 41.24 -1.93 16.86
CA VAL A 220 40.25 -1.00 17.42
C VAL A 220 39.21 -0.61 16.37
N ILE A 221 39.62 -0.26 15.15
CA ILE A 221 38.71 0.06 14.03
C ILE A 221 37.81 -1.14 13.74
N ALA A 222 38.37 -2.34 13.61
CA ALA A 222 37.61 -3.54 13.31
C ALA A 222 36.60 -3.88 14.42
N ALA A 223 36.96 -3.70 15.70
CA ALA A 223 36.04 -3.88 16.82
C ALA A 223 34.95 -2.81 16.85
N ALA A 224 35.29 -1.56 16.57
CA ALA A 224 34.36 -0.45 16.51
C ALA A 224 33.32 -0.64 15.38
N LEU A 225 33.74 -0.99 14.16
CA LEU A 225 32.83 -1.26 13.04
C LEU A 225 31.92 -2.47 13.30
N ARG A 226 32.48 -3.58 13.84
CA ARG A 226 31.69 -4.74 14.26
C ARG A 226 30.65 -4.37 15.32
N ALA A 227 31.00 -3.47 16.25
CA ALA A 227 30.05 -3.01 17.25
C ALA A 227 28.83 -2.39 16.59
N PHE A 228 28.93 -1.74 15.42
CA PHE A 228 27.80 -1.15 14.71
C PHE A 228 27.22 -2.02 13.58
N HIS A 229 27.73 -3.25 13.41
CA HIS A 229 27.40 -4.17 12.31
C HIS A 229 27.77 -3.62 10.93
N VAL A 230 28.91 -2.93 10.83
CA VAL A 230 29.48 -2.46 9.56
C VAL A 230 30.59 -3.43 9.15
N TYR A 231 30.49 -3.99 7.94
CA TYR A 231 31.44 -4.94 7.36
C TYR A 231 31.94 -4.37 6.02
N ASP A 232 32.85 -3.39 6.09
CA ASP A 232 33.44 -2.70 4.92
C ASP A 232 34.98 -2.73 5.05
N ASP A 233 35.69 -2.28 4.01
CA ASP A 233 37.15 -2.22 4.00
C ASP A 233 37.66 -1.29 5.12
N LEU A 234 38.44 -1.87 6.04
CA LEU A 234 39.01 -1.17 7.19
C LEU A 234 39.85 0.07 6.80
N ARG A 235 40.42 0.08 5.59
CA ARG A 235 41.26 1.17 5.07
C ARG A 235 40.49 2.47 4.82
N LEU A 236 39.17 2.38 4.69
CA LEU A 236 38.29 3.53 4.47
C LEU A 236 37.91 4.26 5.77
N TYR A 237 38.38 3.77 6.92
CA TYR A 237 37.98 4.27 8.22
C TYR A 237 39.18 4.65 9.09
N TYR A 238 38.99 5.69 9.89
CA TYR A 238 39.93 6.10 10.91
C TYR A 238 39.18 6.45 12.19
N ILE A 239 39.92 6.53 13.29
CA ILE A 239 39.36 6.80 14.62
C ILE A 239 39.94 8.10 15.18
N THR A 240 39.07 8.92 15.76
CA THR A 240 39.44 10.18 16.41
C THR A 240 39.01 10.17 17.87
N ASP A 241 39.67 10.95 18.71
CA ASP A 241 39.26 11.16 20.09
C ASP A 241 37.95 11.96 20.12
N ALA A 242 36.90 11.42 20.73
CA ALA A 242 35.57 12.03 20.75
C ALA A 242 35.44 13.19 21.77
N TYR A 243 36.40 13.35 22.68
CA TYR A 243 36.43 14.43 23.66
C TYR A 243 37.47 15.51 23.33
N ASP A 244 38.36 15.26 22.37
CA ASP A 244 39.30 16.26 21.87
C ASP A 244 38.56 17.29 20.99
N PRO A 245 38.68 18.60 21.27
CA PRO A 245 37.98 19.64 20.52
C PRO A 245 38.43 19.77 19.05
N ASN A 246 39.60 19.22 18.69
CA ASN A 246 40.12 19.23 17.33
C ASN A 246 39.93 17.87 16.63
N GLU A 247 39.20 16.93 17.23
CA GLU A 247 39.02 15.55 16.73
C GLU A 247 40.35 14.90 16.30
N LYS A 248 41.37 14.97 17.16
CA LYS A 248 42.69 14.40 16.86
C LYS A 248 42.59 12.93 16.42
N GLU A 249 43.14 12.62 15.25
CA GLU A 249 43.28 11.24 14.75
C GLU A 249 44.25 10.43 15.61
N LEU A 250 43.87 9.18 15.89
CA LEU A 250 44.71 8.23 16.62
C LEU A 250 45.60 7.48 15.63
N ASP A 251 46.92 7.63 15.77
CA ASP A 251 47.91 7.09 14.84
C ASP A 251 49.03 6.27 15.52
N SER A 252 48.86 5.94 16.80
CA SER A 252 49.90 5.28 17.60
C SER A 252 49.76 3.75 17.68
N LEU A 253 50.87 3.07 18.00
CA LEU A 253 50.95 1.64 18.35
C LEU A 253 50.07 1.27 19.58
N THR A 254 49.68 2.27 20.38
CA THR A 254 48.80 2.15 21.56
C THR A 254 47.72 3.25 21.55
N PRO A 255 46.72 3.17 20.66
CA PRO A 255 45.72 4.23 20.43
C PRO A 255 44.84 4.51 21.65
N LEU A 256 44.70 3.53 22.56
CA LEU A 256 43.85 3.64 23.75
C LEU A 256 44.49 4.40 24.92
N GLN A 257 45.83 4.41 25.01
CA GLN A 257 46.54 5.01 26.16
C GLN A 257 46.50 6.55 26.14
N ASN A 258 46.42 7.15 24.95
CA ASN A 258 46.51 8.60 24.75
C ASN A 258 45.15 9.30 24.64
N LEU A 259 44.05 8.58 24.95
CA LEU A 259 42.70 9.12 24.84
C LEU A 259 42.37 10.05 26.01
N THR A 260 41.68 11.15 25.68
CA THR A 260 41.07 12.05 26.63
C THR A 260 39.98 11.33 27.39
N ARG A 261 39.93 11.54 28.72
CA ARG A 261 38.97 10.89 29.61
C ARG A 261 38.03 11.93 30.19
N LYS A 262 36.74 11.65 30.10
CA LYS A 262 35.69 12.41 30.78
C LYS A 262 34.98 11.46 31.74
N ASP A 263 34.93 11.82 33.02
CA ASP A 263 34.36 10.98 34.10
C ASP A 263 34.98 9.56 34.15
N GLY A 264 36.29 9.47 33.90
CA GLY A 264 37.05 8.21 33.93
C GLY A 264 36.86 7.31 32.71
N ARG A 265 36.03 7.68 31.73
CA ARG A 265 35.80 6.89 30.49
C ARG A 265 36.38 7.60 29.26
N ALA A 266 37.04 6.83 28.40
CA ALA A 266 37.50 7.29 27.09
C ALA A 266 36.42 7.05 26.03
N ALA A 267 36.43 7.86 24.96
CA ALA A 267 35.50 7.72 23.85
C ALA A 267 36.18 8.02 22.51
N ILE A 268 35.76 7.31 21.47
CA ILE A 268 36.25 7.49 20.08
C ILE A 268 35.09 7.72 19.11
N PHE A 269 35.38 8.44 18.03
CA PHE A 269 34.55 8.46 16.83
C PHE A 269 35.10 7.51 15.78
N ILE A 270 34.20 6.89 15.02
CA ILE A 270 34.52 6.26 13.73
C ILE A 270 34.29 7.30 12.64
N ARG A 271 35.29 7.55 11.80
CA ARG A 271 35.23 8.49 10.69
C ARG A 271 35.53 7.79 9.38
N PHE A 272 34.82 8.19 8.32
CA PHE A 272 35.03 7.71 6.97
C PHE A 272 36.03 8.62 6.25
N ARG A 273 37.01 8.03 5.58
CA ARG A 273 37.97 8.71 4.71
C ARG A 273 37.97 8.00 3.36
N SER A 274 37.50 8.70 2.34
CA SER A 274 37.68 8.25 0.96
C SER A 274 39.18 8.25 0.61
N PRO A 275 39.68 7.28 -0.18
CA PRO A 275 41.06 7.29 -0.65
C PRO A 275 41.41 8.54 -1.46
N ASP A 276 40.41 9.11 -2.15
CA ASP A 276 40.47 10.40 -2.83
C ASP A 276 39.41 11.34 -2.22
N PRO A 277 39.76 12.52 -1.71
CA PRO A 277 38.79 13.47 -1.16
C PRO A 277 37.76 13.95 -2.18
N GLU A 278 38.19 14.07 -3.44
CA GLU A 278 37.41 14.67 -4.52
C GLU A 278 36.65 13.64 -5.36
N SER A 279 36.89 12.34 -5.13
CA SER A 279 36.19 11.29 -5.87
C SER A 279 35.94 10.02 -5.06
N GLY A 280 34.97 9.24 -5.51
CA GLY A 280 34.68 7.93 -4.95
C GLY A 280 33.63 7.20 -5.76
N TYR A 281 32.94 6.28 -5.09
CA TYR A 281 31.96 5.41 -5.73
C TYR A 281 30.68 5.38 -4.91
N ILE A 282 29.54 5.39 -5.61
CA ILE A 282 28.22 5.17 -5.04
C ILE A 282 27.55 3.98 -5.72
N LYS A 283 26.65 3.32 -4.99
CA LYS A 283 25.83 2.24 -5.51
C LYS A 283 24.48 2.79 -5.94
N VAL A 284 24.16 2.69 -7.22
CA VAL A 284 22.86 3.07 -7.80
C VAL A 284 22.06 1.81 -8.11
N TYR A 285 20.82 1.77 -7.67
CA TYR A 285 19.91 0.64 -7.79
C TYR A 285 18.80 0.94 -8.81
N PRO A 286 18.35 -0.04 -9.61
CA PRO A 286 17.26 0.12 -10.55
C PRO A 286 15.93 0.14 -9.81
N GLY A 287 15.32 1.31 -9.66
CA GLY A 287 14.04 1.49 -8.96
C GLY A 287 12.84 1.15 -9.86
N LYS A 288 12.62 -0.14 -10.12
CA LYS A 288 11.61 -0.68 -11.08
C LYS A 288 11.90 -0.33 -12.55
N LEU A 289 13.17 -0.32 -12.95
CA LEU A 289 13.57 -0.14 -14.35
C LEU A 289 13.48 -1.49 -15.10
N GLY A 290 12.26 -1.98 -15.34
CA GLY A 290 12.05 -3.27 -16.03
C GLY A 290 12.67 -4.49 -15.31
N ASN A 291 13.18 -5.45 -16.07
CA ASN A 291 13.82 -6.70 -15.60
C ASN A 291 15.30 -6.52 -15.18
N ILE A 292 15.74 -5.30 -14.88
CA ILE A 292 17.13 -5.03 -14.51
C ILE A 292 17.33 -5.36 -13.03
N GLU A 293 18.11 -6.40 -12.75
CA GLU A 293 18.48 -6.82 -11.40
C GLU A 293 19.92 -6.39 -11.03
N GLY A 294 20.15 -6.11 -9.75
CA GLY A 294 21.47 -5.73 -9.23
C GLY A 294 21.76 -4.22 -9.26
N HIS A 295 22.73 -3.80 -8.45
CA HIS A 295 23.15 -2.40 -8.37
C HIS A 295 24.35 -2.15 -9.28
N GLN A 296 24.46 -0.92 -9.79
CA GLN A 296 25.62 -0.45 -10.53
C GLN A 296 26.47 0.45 -9.65
N VAL A 297 27.79 0.25 -9.71
CA VAL A 297 28.75 1.09 -9.00
C VAL A 297 29.13 2.26 -9.92
N ILE A 298 28.71 3.46 -9.55
CA ILE A 298 28.95 4.69 -10.32
C ILE A 298 30.08 5.46 -9.64
N GLN A 299 31.10 5.83 -10.43
CA GLN A 299 32.15 6.72 -9.97
C GLN A 299 31.59 8.13 -9.91
N VAL A 300 31.86 8.85 -8.82
CA VAL A 300 31.38 10.22 -8.60
C VAL A 300 32.48 11.12 -8.07
N THR A 301 32.47 12.39 -8.43
CA THR A 301 33.35 13.44 -7.92
C THR A 301 32.58 14.45 -7.06
N SER A 302 33.27 15.35 -6.37
CA SER A 302 32.63 16.48 -5.64
C SER A 302 31.87 17.43 -6.59
N ASP A 303 32.32 17.55 -7.83
CA ASP A 303 31.72 18.43 -8.85
C ASP A 303 30.54 17.79 -9.59
N ASP A 304 30.36 16.47 -9.49
CA ASP A 304 29.29 15.75 -10.18
C ASP A 304 27.91 16.07 -9.58
N GLU A 305 27.00 16.50 -10.42
CA GLU A 305 25.60 16.72 -10.09
C GLU A 305 24.77 15.43 -10.28
N VAL A 306 23.54 15.41 -9.75
CA VAL A 306 22.62 14.26 -9.90
C VAL A 306 22.39 13.91 -11.37
N ASN A 307 22.33 14.89 -12.28
CA ASN A 307 22.22 14.63 -13.71
C ASN A 307 23.40 13.81 -14.26
N ASP A 308 24.64 14.19 -13.94
CA ASP A 308 25.85 13.48 -14.40
C ASP A 308 25.90 12.04 -13.87
N VAL A 309 25.39 11.83 -12.65
CA VAL A 309 25.24 10.50 -12.05
C VAL A 309 24.17 9.69 -12.76
N MET A 310 23.04 10.30 -13.11
CA MET A 310 21.94 9.63 -13.82
C MET A 310 22.35 9.21 -15.24
N GLU A 311 23.03 10.08 -15.99
CA GLU A 311 23.52 9.75 -17.34
C GLU A 311 24.44 8.53 -17.33
N ARG A 312 25.44 8.52 -16.42
CA ARG A 312 26.34 7.38 -16.24
C ARG A 312 25.62 6.14 -15.73
N ALA A 313 24.60 6.30 -14.88
CA ALA A 313 23.81 5.17 -14.40
C ALA A 313 22.97 4.56 -15.53
N LEU A 314 22.32 5.38 -16.38
CA LEU A 314 21.56 4.92 -17.54
C LEU A 314 22.45 4.12 -18.49
N GLU A 315 23.64 4.65 -18.81
CA GLU A 315 24.62 3.95 -19.66
C GLU A 315 24.99 2.57 -19.08
N LYS A 316 25.29 2.49 -17.77
CA LYS A 316 25.62 1.22 -17.11
C LYS A 316 24.43 0.25 -16.99
N PHE A 317 23.21 0.76 -16.94
CA PHE A 317 21.99 -0.04 -16.95
C PHE A 317 21.56 -0.45 -18.37
N GLY A 318 22.26 0.00 -19.42
CA GLY A 318 21.92 -0.30 -20.82
C GLY A 318 20.70 0.47 -21.33
N LEU A 319 20.41 1.63 -20.73
CA LEU A 319 19.36 2.57 -21.13
C LEU A 319 19.98 3.76 -21.88
N ASP A 320 19.19 4.46 -22.70
CA ASP A 320 19.66 5.62 -23.48
C ASP A 320 19.96 6.81 -22.53
N PRO A 321 21.21 7.31 -22.45
CA PRO A 321 21.55 8.48 -21.63
C PRO A 321 20.80 9.75 -22.06
N SER A 322 20.39 9.85 -23.33
CA SER A 322 19.62 10.97 -23.87
C SER A 322 18.25 11.14 -23.20
N ASP A 323 17.75 10.06 -22.59
CA ASP A 323 16.48 10.02 -21.89
C ASP A 323 16.58 10.44 -20.41
N VAL A 324 17.68 11.03 -19.95
CA VAL A 324 17.88 11.46 -18.55
C VAL A 324 16.72 12.29 -17.98
N MET A 325 16.06 13.08 -18.82
CA MET A 325 14.89 13.87 -18.43
C MET A 325 13.65 13.03 -18.06
N LYS A 326 13.61 11.77 -18.50
CA LYS A 326 12.60 10.77 -18.12
C LYS A 326 12.95 10.04 -16.82
N TYR A 327 14.04 10.36 -16.14
CA TYR A 327 14.47 9.68 -14.91
C TYR A 327 14.77 10.65 -13.76
N ARG A 328 14.64 10.17 -12.53
CA ARG A 328 15.03 10.85 -11.29
C ARG A 328 15.86 9.92 -10.43
N LEU A 329 16.79 10.50 -9.68
CA LEU A 329 17.54 9.81 -8.63
C LEU A 329 16.87 10.05 -7.28
N SER A 330 16.60 8.98 -6.54
CA SER A 330 16.07 9.04 -5.18
C SER A 330 17.11 8.57 -4.17
N GLU A 331 17.26 9.32 -3.08
CA GLU A 331 17.94 8.87 -1.86
C GLU A 331 16.96 8.03 -1.04
N VAL A 332 17.33 6.80 -0.69
CA VAL A 332 16.57 5.93 0.20
C VAL A 332 17.40 5.71 1.47
N SER A 333 16.89 6.18 2.60
CA SER A 333 17.50 6.05 3.91
C SER A 333 16.64 5.19 4.84
N LEU A 334 17.31 4.52 5.79
CA LEU A 334 16.69 3.71 6.83
C LEU A 334 16.95 4.38 8.19
N ASP A 335 15.98 5.14 8.71
CA ASP A 335 16.03 5.72 10.07
C ASP A 335 15.01 5.01 10.96
N LYS A 336 15.42 4.61 12.18
CA LYS A 336 14.53 4.06 13.24
C LYS A 336 13.51 2.98 12.82
N GLY A 337 13.76 2.23 11.75
CA GLY A 337 12.86 1.18 11.26
C GLY A 337 11.86 1.63 10.18
N THR A 338 11.89 2.90 9.78
CA THR A 338 11.14 3.43 8.63
C THR A 338 12.09 3.66 7.44
N VAL A 339 11.64 3.28 6.25
CA VAL A 339 12.34 3.59 4.98
C VAL A 339 11.82 4.94 4.54
N HIS A 340 12.72 5.91 4.41
CA HIS A 340 12.41 7.23 3.88
C HIS A 340 13.04 7.36 2.49
N GLU A 341 12.21 7.65 1.49
CA GLU A 341 12.67 7.96 0.13
C GLU A 341 12.50 9.46 -0.12
N ARG A 342 13.57 10.11 -0.60
CA ARG A 342 13.60 11.53 -0.97
C ARG A 342 14.08 11.62 -2.42
N ALA A 343 13.31 12.27 -3.29
CA ALA A 343 13.80 12.63 -4.62
C ALA A 343 14.89 13.69 -4.46
N MET A 344 16.04 13.49 -5.11
CA MET A 344 17.14 14.45 -5.08
C MET A 344 16.90 15.54 -6.13
N ASP A 345 17.28 16.78 -5.82
CA ASP A 345 17.33 17.84 -6.83
C ASP A 345 18.42 17.54 -7.86
N ASN A 346 18.23 17.96 -9.11
CA ASN A 346 19.19 17.72 -10.17
C ASN A 346 20.55 18.38 -9.90
N GLN A 347 20.59 19.47 -9.11
CA GLN A 347 21.80 20.21 -8.74
C GLN A 347 22.47 19.73 -7.44
N GLU A 348 21.88 18.75 -6.74
CA GLU A 348 22.52 18.17 -5.55
C GLU A 348 23.75 17.34 -5.97
N SER A 349 24.78 17.30 -5.10
CA SER A 349 25.94 16.41 -5.27
C SER A 349 25.75 15.14 -4.43
N PRO A 350 25.59 13.95 -5.05
CA PRO A 350 25.49 12.68 -4.33
C PRO A 350 26.74 12.35 -3.50
N TRP A 351 27.91 12.83 -3.92
CA TRP A 351 29.17 12.61 -3.21
C TRP A 351 29.24 13.41 -1.90
N GLU A 352 28.91 14.69 -1.95
CA GLU A 352 28.81 15.53 -0.74
C GLU A 352 27.76 15.01 0.23
N LEU A 353 26.62 14.54 -0.29
CA LEU A 353 25.58 13.92 0.53
C LEU A 353 26.09 12.70 1.30
N ILE A 354 26.81 11.77 0.66
CA ILE A 354 27.40 10.60 1.33
C ILE A 354 28.43 11.00 2.38
N LYS A 355 29.28 12.00 2.09
CA LYS A 355 30.26 12.53 3.06
C LYS A 355 29.56 13.10 4.29
N ASN A 356 28.47 13.86 4.08
CA ASN A 356 27.67 14.42 5.16
C ASN A 356 26.96 13.34 6.00
N ILE A 357 26.36 12.34 5.35
CA ILE A 357 25.72 11.20 6.04
C ILE A 357 26.76 10.42 6.85
N ALA A 358 27.93 10.12 6.27
CA ALA A 358 29.00 9.40 6.96
C ALA A 358 29.54 10.16 8.20
N ARG A 359 29.48 11.50 8.17
CA ARG A 359 29.87 12.34 9.32
C ARG A 359 28.85 12.30 10.45
N GLU A 360 27.56 12.21 10.12
CA GLU A 360 26.48 12.07 11.11
C GLU A 360 26.35 10.64 11.65
N SER A 361 26.47 9.61 10.79
CA SER A 361 26.52 8.19 11.14
C SER A 361 27.11 7.33 10.02
N ILE A 362 28.19 6.61 10.34
CA ILE A 362 28.79 5.60 9.47
C ILE A 362 27.79 4.48 9.15
N ARG A 363 26.99 4.09 10.14
CA ARG A 363 25.95 3.08 9.93
C ARG A 363 24.88 3.57 8.95
N GLN A 364 24.49 4.83 9.03
CA GLN A 364 23.52 5.41 8.11
C GLN A 364 24.08 5.47 6.69
N LYS A 365 25.37 5.83 6.51
CA LYS A 365 26.07 5.76 5.21
C LYS A 365 25.94 4.38 4.58
N GLU A 366 26.19 3.32 5.36
CA GLU A 366 26.05 1.93 4.88
C GLU A 366 24.62 1.51 4.54
N LEU A 367 23.62 2.21 5.08
CA LEU A 367 22.20 1.92 4.86
C LEU A 367 21.56 2.84 3.82
N THR A 368 22.21 3.93 3.42
CA THR A 368 21.76 4.83 2.36
C THR A 368 21.92 4.18 1.00
N ARG A 369 20.91 4.31 0.16
CA ARG A 369 20.86 3.74 -1.20
C ARG A 369 20.44 4.83 -2.18
N PHE A 370 21.03 4.85 -3.36
CA PHE A 370 20.57 5.69 -4.46
C PHE A 370 19.77 4.85 -5.44
N CYS A 371 18.55 5.26 -5.78
CA CYS A 371 17.68 4.52 -6.68
C CYS A 371 17.38 5.35 -7.92
N LEU A 372 17.72 4.86 -9.11
CA LEU A 372 17.33 5.47 -10.38
C LEU A 372 15.91 5.03 -10.72
N ARG A 373 15.01 5.98 -10.93
CA ARG A 373 13.60 5.71 -11.25
C ARG A 373 13.19 6.50 -12.49
N GLN A 374 12.25 5.98 -13.25
CA GLN A 374 11.60 6.79 -14.28
C GLN A 374 10.82 7.94 -13.59
N LYS A 375 11.04 9.18 -14.03
CA LYS A 375 10.10 10.30 -13.85
C LYS A 375 8.85 9.87 -14.59
N GLU A 376 7.89 9.34 -13.83
CA GLU A 376 6.56 9.01 -14.33
C GLU A 376 5.93 10.29 -14.86
N ASP A 377 6.09 10.57 -16.16
CA ASP A 377 5.25 11.54 -16.84
C ASP A 377 4.80 10.93 -18.16
N LEU A 378 3.62 10.32 -18.08
CA LEU A 378 2.48 10.47 -19.00
C LEU A 378 1.34 9.61 -18.43
N GLN A 379 0.43 10.26 -17.68
CA GLN A 379 -0.95 9.84 -17.33
C GLN A 379 -1.34 9.34 -15.91
N SER A 380 -0.50 9.30 -14.86
CA SER A 380 -1.03 8.80 -13.56
C SER A 380 -0.49 9.36 -12.24
N SER A 381 0.14 10.53 -12.19
CA SER A 381 0.44 11.18 -10.89
C SER A 381 -0.83 11.74 -10.22
N SER A 382 -1.92 11.87 -10.99
CA SER A 382 -3.18 12.34 -10.44
C SER A 382 -3.94 11.25 -9.71
N VAL A 383 -4.25 11.51 -8.45
CA VAL A 383 -5.10 10.65 -7.62
C VAL A 383 -6.55 10.99 -7.88
N ALA A 384 -7.32 10.00 -8.35
CA ALA A 384 -8.75 10.14 -8.53
C ALA A 384 -9.49 9.65 -7.28
N LEU A 385 -10.43 10.47 -6.80
CA LEU A 385 -11.40 10.11 -5.77
C LEU A 385 -12.78 10.04 -6.39
N PHE A 386 -13.44 8.90 -6.24
CA PHE A 386 -14.89 8.80 -6.43
C PHE A 386 -15.58 9.39 -5.21
N VAL A 387 -16.56 10.27 -5.42
CA VAL A 387 -17.41 10.81 -4.37
C VAL A 387 -18.86 10.53 -4.74
N GLY A 388 -19.56 9.75 -3.92
CA GLY A 388 -20.97 9.39 -4.08
C GLY A 388 -21.80 9.69 -2.84
N ASN A 389 -23.09 9.38 -2.91
CA ASN A 389 -24.11 9.79 -1.94
C ASN A 389 -24.28 11.33 -1.86
N LEU A 390 -24.02 12.05 -2.97
CA LEU A 390 -24.36 13.46 -3.09
C LEU A 390 -25.80 13.60 -3.61
N PRO A 391 -26.43 14.78 -3.50
CA PRO A 391 -27.75 15.00 -4.11
C PRO A 391 -27.68 14.81 -5.63
N PRO A 392 -28.63 14.11 -6.25
CA PRO A 392 -28.67 13.97 -7.70
C PRO A 392 -29.07 15.28 -8.38
N ASN A 393 -28.77 15.39 -9.68
CA ASN A 393 -29.24 16.45 -10.58
C ASN A 393 -28.81 17.88 -10.20
N LEU A 394 -27.71 18.04 -9.47
CA LEU A 394 -27.09 19.36 -9.24
C LEU A 394 -26.22 19.75 -10.43
N SER A 395 -26.12 21.04 -10.73
CA SER A 395 -25.17 21.53 -11.74
C SER A 395 -23.71 21.32 -11.28
N GLN A 396 -22.77 21.27 -12.24
CA GLN A 396 -21.34 21.13 -11.96
C GLN A 396 -20.83 22.17 -10.94
N ARG A 397 -21.24 23.44 -11.09
CA ARG A 397 -20.87 24.52 -10.15
C ARG A 397 -21.43 24.29 -8.76
N GLN A 398 -22.63 23.74 -8.64
CA GLN A 398 -23.23 23.40 -7.33
C GLN A 398 -22.46 22.26 -6.66
N TYR A 399 -22.07 21.22 -7.39
CA TYR A 399 -21.20 20.17 -6.84
C TYR A 399 -19.83 20.71 -6.41
N GLU A 400 -19.20 21.55 -7.23
CA GLU A 400 -17.92 22.18 -6.90
C GLU A 400 -18.01 22.97 -5.58
N MET A 401 -19.03 23.83 -5.47
CA MET A 401 -19.27 24.63 -4.26
C MET A 401 -19.54 23.76 -3.03
N LEU A 402 -20.35 22.71 -3.18
CA LEU A 402 -20.69 21.79 -2.10
C LEU A 402 -19.44 21.08 -1.55
N LEU A 403 -18.59 20.55 -2.43
CA LEU A 403 -17.36 19.86 -2.03
C LEU A 403 -16.34 20.80 -1.39
N LEU A 404 -16.14 21.99 -1.97
CA LEU A 404 -15.25 23.00 -1.40
C LEU A 404 -15.73 23.47 -0.02
N GLU A 405 -17.05 23.62 0.17
CA GLU A 405 -17.63 23.96 1.46
C GLU A 405 -17.42 22.84 2.50
N MET A 406 -17.60 21.58 2.10
CA MET A 406 -17.37 20.42 2.97
C MET A 406 -15.90 20.30 3.40
N LEU A 407 -14.96 20.53 2.48
CA LEU A 407 -13.52 20.56 2.76
C LEU A 407 -13.13 21.76 3.65
N GLY A 408 -13.77 22.92 3.44
CA GLY A 408 -13.51 24.15 4.21
C GLY A 408 -14.06 24.14 5.64
N LYS A 409 -15.28 23.63 5.88
CA LYS A 409 -15.95 23.63 7.19
C LYS A 409 -15.22 22.81 8.27
N ARG A 410 -14.52 21.73 7.89
CA ARG A 410 -13.86 20.82 8.85
C ARG A 410 -12.47 21.24 9.29
N CYS A 411 -11.73 21.96 8.45
CA CYS A 411 -10.41 22.49 8.83
C CYS A 411 -10.50 23.44 10.05
N TRP A 412 -11.57 24.23 10.16
CA TRP A 412 -11.77 25.13 11.29
C TRP A 412 -12.00 24.39 12.62
N ARG A 413 -12.74 23.27 12.63
CA ARG A 413 -13.00 22.50 13.87
C ARG A 413 -11.74 21.88 14.48
N ARG A 414 -10.70 21.61 13.68
CA ARG A 414 -9.42 21.04 14.16
C ARG A 414 -8.38 22.10 14.55
N SER A 415 -8.53 23.36 14.13
CA SER A 415 -7.60 24.45 14.45
C SER A 415 -7.97 25.26 15.71
N GLY A 416 -8.99 24.85 16.48
CA GLY A 416 -9.47 25.55 17.67
C GLY A 416 -8.62 25.36 18.94
N MET A 417 -7.70 26.31 19.16
CA MET A 417 -7.19 26.88 20.42
C MET A 417 -6.83 25.99 21.63
N ASN A 418 -5.53 25.95 21.93
CA ASN A 418 -5.00 25.81 23.29
C ASN A 418 -5.35 27.05 24.13
N SER A 419 -5.78 26.78 25.37
CA SER A 419 -5.70 27.59 26.61
C SER A 419 -6.28 29.02 26.62
N GLU A 420 -7.03 29.28 27.70
CA GLU A 420 -7.50 30.60 28.20
C GLU A 420 -8.81 31.12 27.61
N ASP A 421 -9.92 30.43 27.90
CA ASP A 421 -11.14 31.10 28.38
C ASP A 421 -12.14 30.08 28.95
N LYS A 422 -11.83 29.54 30.13
CA LYS A 422 -12.83 28.85 30.98
C LYS A 422 -13.19 29.77 32.14
N SER A 423 -13.97 30.81 31.86
CA SER A 423 -14.79 31.44 32.89
C SER A 423 -15.99 32.17 32.28
N ARG A 424 -17.13 31.47 32.16
CA ARG A 424 -18.47 31.92 32.60
C ARG A 424 -19.59 31.06 32.02
N GLY A 425 -20.45 30.57 32.92
CA GLY A 425 -21.89 30.50 32.71
C GLY A 425 -22.43 29.28 31.95
N HIS A 426 -23.03 28.37 32.70
CA HIS A 426 -24.14 27.54 32.24
C HIS A 426 -25.25 28.45 31.70
N ASP A 427 -25.70 28.24 30.46
CA ASP A 427 -27.13 28.28 30.14
C ASP A 427 -27.44 27.55 28.84
N SER A 428 -28.44 26.67 28.94
CA SER A 428 -29.01 25.85 27.90
C SER A 428 -30.03 26.64 27.09
N THR A 429 -29.76 26.97 25.83
CA THR A 429 -30.78 27.16 24.78
C THR A 429 -30.15 27.04 23.38
N ASN A 430 -30.77 26.20 22.55
CA ASN A 430 -30.52 26.05 21.12
C ASN A 430 -30.81 27.36 20.39
N ASN A 431 -29.74 28.03 19.92
CA ASN A 431 -29.64 28.88 18.72
C ASN A 431 -28.49 29.86 18.94
N GLN A 432 -27.29 29.51 18.46
CA GLN A 432 -26.21 30.49 18.32
C GLN A 432 -25.82 30.59 16.84
N SER A 433 -26.15 31.75 16.29
CA SER A 433 -25.56 32.33 15.09
C SER A 433 -24.04 32.31 15.18
N PHE A 434 -23.40 31.63 14.23
CA PHE A 434 -21.95 31.55 14.11
C PHE A 434 -21.38 32.91 13.69
N SER A 435 -20.38 33.40 14.44
CA SER A 435 -19.60 34.58 14.07
C SER A 435 -18.89 34.37 12.73
N ALA A 436 -19.00 35.36 11.85
CA ALA A 436 -18.44 35.33 10.50
C ALA A 436 -16.90 35.28 10.52
N ILE A 437 -16.33 34.39 9.70
CA ILE A 437 -14.89 34.24 9.49
C ILE A 437 -14.37 35.46 8.70
N PRO A 438 -13.17 36.02 9.02
CA PRO A 438 -12.53 37.00 8.16
C PRO A 438 -12.25 36.40 6.76
N PRO A 439 -12.73 37.01 5.66
CA PRO A 439 -12.72 36.41 4.31
C PRO A 439 -11.35 35.91 3.84
N GLN A 440 -10.26 36.59 4.24
CA GLN A 440 -8.90 36.33 3.78
C GLN A 440 -8.31 34.99 4.27
N ARG A 441 -8.59 34.58 5.51
CA ARG A 441 -8.10 33.28 6.02
C ARG A 441 -8.89 32.11 5.44
N TYR A 442 -10.20 32.28 5.23
CA TYR A 442 -11.02 31.24 4.62
C TYR A 442 -10.55 30.93 3.17
N SER A 443 -10.18 31.94 2.40
CA SER A 443 -9.68 31.76 1.03
C SER A 443 -8.33 31.03 0.94
N GLU A 444 -7.41 31.29 1.88
CA GLU A 444 -6.08 30.64 1.91
C GLU A 444 -6.13 29.16 2.33
N PHE A 445 -7.11 28.76 3.15
CA PHE A 445 -7.26 27.36 3.55
C PHE A 445 -8.04 26.52 2.53
N VAL A 446 -9.06 27.11 1.89
CA VAL A 446 -9.81 26.44 0.81
C VAL A 446 -8.90 26.21 -0.41
N SER A 447 -7.93 27.09 -0.67
CA SER A 447 -6.97 26.89 -1.76
C SER A 447 -6.02 25.71 -1.53
N ALA A 448 -5.68 25.39 -0.27
CA ALA A 448 -4.75 24.29 0.06
C ALA A 448 -5.30 22.88 -0.19
N TYR A 449 -6.63 22.72 -0.21
CA TYR A 449 -7.31 21.42 -0.43
C TYR A 449 -8.16 21.37 -1.69
N ARG A 450 -8.05 22.42 -2.52
CA ARG A 450 -8.73 22.50 -3.82
C ARG A 450 -8.24 21.36 -4.70
N PHE A 451 -9.17 20.57 -5.24
CA PHE A 451 -8.87 19.57 -6.26
C PHE A 451 -8.45 20.26 -7.55
N ARG A 452 -7.63 19.58 -8.36
CA ARG A 452 -7.18 20.07 -9.66
C ARG A 452 -8.35 20.24 -10.61
N ASP A 453 -9.16 19.19 -10.72
CA ASP A 453 -10.24 19.13 -11.69
C ASP A 453 -11.40 18.23 -11.23
N LEU A 454 -12.60 18.59 -11.69
CA LEU A 454 -13.81 17.79 -11.61
C LEU A 454 -13.90 16.93 -12.86
N GLY A 455 -13.72 15.62 -12.69
CA GLY A 455 -13.91 14.64 -13.75
C GLY A 455 -15.41 14.41 -14.05
N PRO A 456 -15.76 13.23 -14.60
CA PRO A 456 -17.13 12.89 -14.95
C PRO A 456 -18.09 13.06 -13.76
N ILE A 457 -19.26 13.64 -14.05
CA ILE A 457 -20.35 13.83 -13.11
C ILE A 457 -21.52 12.94 -13.54
N TYR A 458 -21.91 12.04 -12.65
CA TYR A 458 -23.04 11.14 -12.84
C TYR A 458 -24.27 11.74 -12.16
N TYR A 459 -24.92 12.69 -12.83
CA TYR A 459 -26.00 13.52 -12.28
C TYR A 459 -27.13 12.70 -11.64
N GLU A 460 -27.61 11.67 -12.33
CA GLU A 460 -28.71 10.81 -11.85
C GLU A 460 -28.34 10.02 -10.60
N TYR A 461 -27.05 9.73 -10.42
CA TYR A 461 -26.54 8.93 -9.30
C TYR A 461 -26.01 9.77 -8.14
N GLY A 462 -25.97 11.11 -8.29
CA GLY A 462 -25.40 11.98 -7.28
C GLY A 462 -23.95 11.60 -6.94
N SER A 463 -23.15 11.36 -7.98
CA SER A 463 -21.75 10.97 -7.80
C SER A 463 -20.86 11.59 -8.86
N LEU A 464 -19.58 11.75 -8.54
CA LEU A 464 -18.60 12.39 -9.44
C LEU A 464 -17.17 11.95 -9.10
N ILE A 465 -16.23 12.30 -9.99
CA ILE A 465 -14.81 12.12 -9.75
C ILE A 465 -14.12 13.48 -9.49
N ILE A 466 -13.25 13.54 -8.48
CA ILE A 466 -12.29 14.64 -8.32
C ILE A 466 -10.86 14.14 -8.45
N SER A 467 -9.99 14.95 -9.04
CA SER A 467 -8.58 14.60 -9.22
C SER A 467 -7.63 15.54 -8.49
N TYR A 468 -6.53 14.99 -7.97
CA TYR A 468 -5.47 15.73 -7.26
C TYR A 468 -4.11 15.40 -7.82
N ASP A 469 -3.24 16.38 -8.04
CA ASP A 469 -1.85 16.14 -8.44
C ASP A 469 -0.98 15.62 -7.28
N ASN A 470 -1.38 15.93 -6.05
CA ASN A 470 -0.62 15.57 -4.84
C ASN A 470 -1.35 14.46 -4.07
N ALA A 471 -0.71 13.29 -3.97
CA ALA A 471 -1.25 12.12 -3.28
C ALA A 471 -1.50 12.36 -1.79
N ASP A 472 -0.66 13.11 -1.09
CA ASP A 472 -0.84 13.41 0.34
C ASP A 472 -2.08 14.28 0.57
N ILE A 473 -2.31 15.25 -0.31
CA ILE A 473 -3.52 16.10 -0.25
C ILE A 473 -4.75 15.24 -0.56
N ALA A 474 -4.68 14.38 -1.58
CA ALA A 474 -5.76 13.47 -1.94
C ALA A 474 -6.16 12.55 -0.78
N VAL A 475 -5.18 11.96 -0.07
CA VAL A 475 -5.43 11.10 1.09
C VAL A 475 -6.06 11.88 2.24
N LYS A 476 -5.59 13.10 2.52
CA LYS A 476 -6.22 13.97 3.52
C LYS A 476 -7.67 14.25 3.15
N CYS A 477 -7.94 14.63 1.89
CA CYS A 477 -9.29 14.87 1.40
C CYS A 477 -10.18 13.62 1.45
N PHE A 478 -9.63 12.46 1.11
CA PHE A 478 -10.30 11.17 1.24
C PHE A 478 -10.83 10.95 2.66
N TYR A 479 -9.97 11.06 3.68
CA TYR A 479 -10.41 10.90 5.07
C TYR A 479 -11.38 12.00 5.50
N MET A 480 -11.16 13.25 5.09
CA MET A 480 -12.04 14.37 5.46
C MET A 480 -13.46 14.20 4.92
N LEU A 481 -13.60 13.84 3.64
CA LEU A 481 -14.88 13.68 2.97
C LEU A 481 -15.63 12.43 3.47
N ARG A 482 -14.95 11.33 3.79
CA ARG A 482 -15.61 10.09 4.27
C ARG A 482 -16.39 10.23 5.55
N GLU A 483 -16.00 11.15 6.42
CA GLU A 483 -16.74 11.37 7.68
C GLU A 483 -17.77 12.51 7.55
N VAL A 484 -17.91 13.14 6.37
CA VAL A 484 -19.01 14.07 6.10
C VAL A 484 -20.32 13.30 6.00
N MET A 485 -21.36 13.81 6.66
CA MET A 485 -22.72 13.32 6.53
C MET A 485 -23.56 14.35 5.76
N TYR A 486 -24.42 13.83 4.90
CA TYR A 486 -25.45 14.57 4.19
C TYR A 486 -26.75 13.76 4.25
N GLU A 487 -27.86 14.37 4.66
CA GLU A 487 -29.16 13.69 4.84
C GLU A 487 -29.05 12.34 5.59
N ASP A 488 -28.38 12.37 6.75
CA ASP A 488 -28.16 11.20 7.62
C ASP A 488 -27.36 10.04 7.01
N LYS A 489 -26.73 10.24 5.85
CA LYS A 489 -25.83 9.28 5.20
C LYS A 489 -24.42 9.83 5.11
N TYR A 490 -23.42 8.98 5.34
CA TYR A 490 -22.04 9.35 5.06
C TYR A 490 -21.80 9.43 3.56
N LEU A 491 -20.97 10.37 3.14
CA LEU A 491 -20.47 10.37 1.77
C LEU A 491 -19.68 9.09 1.50
N LEU A 492 -19.94 8.48 0.35
CA LEU A 492 -19.15 7.38 -0.14
C LEU A 492 -17.93 7.97 -0.84
N VAL A 493 -16.72 7.66 -0.37
CA VAL A 493 -15.50 8.13 -1.02
C VAL A 493 -14.56 6.96 -1.24
N LEU A 494 -14.09 6.79 -2.48
CA LEU A 494 -13.18 5.71 -2.86
C LEU A 494 -11.94 6.29 -3.54
N LEU A 495 -10.78 5.75 -3.20
CA LEU A 495 -9.54 5.98 -3.93
C LEU A 495 -9.51 5.04 -5.14
N LEU A 496 -9.43 5.60 -6.34
CA LEU A 496 -9.43 4.80 -7.57
C LEU A 496 -7.99 4.60 -8.07
N PRO A 497 -7.61 3.38 -8.50
CA PRO A 497 -6.35 3.14 -9.18
C PRO A 497 -6.35 3.76 -10.58
N ASN A 498 -5.17 3.98 -11.12
CA ASN A 498 -4.98 4.33 -12.53
C ASN A 498 -4.54 3.08 -13.29
N LEU A 499 -5.21 2.75 -14.39
CA LEU A 499 -4.76 1.72 -15.31
C LEU A 499 -3.88 2.32 -16.39
N LEU A 500 -2.81 1.60 -16.75
CA LEU A 500 -1.90 1.94 -17.84
C LEU A 500 -2.23 1.03 -19.03
N PRO A 501 -3.03 1.49 -20.02
CA PRO A 501 -3.50 0.64 -21.11
C PRO A 501 -2.36 0.06 -21.95
N ASP A 502 -1.27 0.82 -22.12
CA ASP A 502 -0.09 0.41 -22.89
C ASP A 502 0.66 -0.77 -22.28
N MET A 503 0.44 -1.04 -20.99
CA MET A 503 1.06 -2.16 -20.28
C MET A 503 0.24 -3.45 -20.43
N VAL A 504 -0.98 -3.40 -20.99
CA VAL A 504 -1.81 -4.59 -21.23
C VAL A 504 -1.28 -5.32 -22.46
N PRO A 505 -0.83 -6.59 -22.35
CA PRO A 505 -0.34 -7.36 -23.49
C PRO A 505 -1.41 -7.53 -24.58
N ARG A 506 -0.97 -7.60 -25.83
CA ARG A 506 -1.88 -7.78 -26.97
C ARG A 506 -2.60 -9.13 -26.89
N GLY A 507 -3.90 -9.13 -27.16
CA GLY A 507 -4.74 -10.33 -27.12
C GLY A 507 -5.26 -10.71 -25.73
N ILE A 508 -4.85 -9.99 -24.68
CA ILE A 508 -5.45 -10.11 -23.35
C ILE A 508 -6.65 -9.16 -23.26
N ARG A 509 -7.75 -9.66 -22.71
CA ARG A 509 -9.01 -8.95 -22.49
C ARG A 509 -9.35 -9.00 -21.00
N PRO A 510 -8.80 -8.10 -20.18
CA PRO A 510 -8.96 -8.16 -18.74
C PRO A 510 -10.43 -8.27 -18.34
N LEU A 511 -10.75 -9.08 -17.34
CA LEU A 511 -12.12 -9.20 -16.83
C LEU A 511 -12.39 -8.15 -15.76
N LEU A 512 -13.50 -7.43 -15.88
CA LEU A 512 -14.06 -6.55 -14.85
C LEU A 512 -15.25 -7.25 -14.18
N VAL A 513 -15.10 -7.59 -12.91
CA VAL A 513 -16.08 -8.35 -12.12
C VAL A 513 -16.84 -7.41 -11.19
N PHE A 514 -18.16 -7.38 -11.33
CA PHE A 514 -19.07 -6.71 -10.41
C PHE A 514 -19.80 -7.74 -9.56
N VAL A 515 -19.76 -7.57 -8.24
CA VAL A 515 -20.45 -8.47 -7.31
C VAL A 515 -21.45 -7.68 -6.47
N ASN A 516 -22.73 -8.05 -6.56
CA ASN A 516 -23.74 -7.58 -5.63
C ASN A 516 -23.73 -8.47 -4.37
N VAL A 517 -23.04 -8.01 -3.32
CA VAL A 517 -22.86 -8.81 -2.09
C VAL A 517 -24.15 -9.07 -1.31
N LYS A 518 -25.21 -8.28 -1.54
CA LYS A 518 -26.54 -8.51 -0.93
C LYS A 518 -27.38 -9.56 -1.67
N SER A 519 -27.02 -9.92 -2.90
CA SER A 519 -27.74 -10.93 -3.68
C SER A 519 -27.41 -12.36 -3.21
N GLY A 520 -28.33 -13.30 -3.44
CA GLY A 520 -28.06 -14.74 -3.29
C GLY A 520 -27.93 -15.25 -1.86
N GLY A 521 -28.57 -14.60 -0.88
CA GLY A 521 -28.49 -15.05 0.53
C GLY A 521 -27.09 -14.91 1.14
N CYS A 522 -26.41 -13.78 0.85
CA CYS A 522 -25.05 -13.46 1.30
C CYS A 522 -23.91 -14.28 0.66
N GLN A 523 -24.20 -15.10 -0.36
CA GLN A 523 -23.17 -15.82 -1.12
C GLN A 523 -22.20 -14.89 -1.87
N GLY A 524 -22.63 -13.66 -2.19
CA GLY A 524 -21.79 -12.65 -2.83
C GLY A 524 -20.53 -12.28 -2.04
N MET A 525 -20.56 -12.36 -0.70
CA MET A 525 -19.40 -12.08 0.16
C MET A 525 -18.28 -13.11 0.02
N GLU A 526 -18.64 -14.39 -0.16
CA GLU A 526 -17.66 -15.46 -0.39
C GLU A 526 -17.11 -15.40 -1.82
N LEU A 527 -17.99 -15.10 -2.79
CA LEU A 527 -17.61 -14.96 -4.20
C LEU A 527 -16.63 -13.81 -4.43
N ILE A 528 -16.91 -12.62 -3.90
CA ILE A 528 -16.00 -11.47 -4.06
C ILE A 528 -14.62 -11.75 -3.47
N SER A 529 -14.58 -12.41 -2.30
CA SER A 529 -13.33 -12.82 -1.65
C SER A 529 -12.58 -13.87 -2.49
N SER A 530 -13.31 -14.77 -3.14
CA SER A 530 -12.73 -15.80 -4.01
C SER A 530 -12.20 -15.22 -5.32
N PHE A 531 -12.96 -14.36 -6.01
CA PHE A 531 -12.48 -13.73 -7.23
C PHE A 531 -11.24 -12.85 -6.98
N ARG A 532 -11.18 -12.13 -5.85
CA ARG A 532 -9.98 -11.37 -5.42
C ARG A 532 -8.76 -12.25 -5.10
N ARG A 533 -8.93 -13.57 -4.96
CA ARG A 533 -7.83 -14.54 -4.81
C ARG A 533 -7.29 -15.07 -6.13
N PHE A 534 -8.11 -15.03 -7.18
CA PHE A 534 -7.77 -15.56 -8.51
C PHE A 534 -7.36 -14.45 -9.49
N LEU A 535 -8.03 -13.30 -9.41
CA LEU A 535 -7.82 -12.14 -10.27
C LEU A 535 -7.10 -11.02 -9.51
N ASN A 536 -6.61 -10.03 -10.25
CA ASN A 536 -6.12 -8.80 -9.64
C ASN A 536 -7.28 -8.14 -8.83
N PRO A 537 -7.09 -7.74 -7.56
CA PRO A 537 -8.18 -7.16 -6.76
C PRO A 537 -8.86 -5.94 -7.39
N TYR A 538 -8.14 -5.19 -8.23
CA TYR A 538 -8.68 -4.05 -8.98
C TYR A 538 -9.53 -4.43 -10.19
N GLN A 539 -9.66 -5.73 -10.47
CA GLN A 539 -10.67 -6.27 -11.39
C GLN A 539 -12.00 -6.51 -10.70
N VAL A 540 -12.07 -6.52 -9.36
CA VAL A 540 -13.23 -7.05 -8.62
C VAL A 540 -13.85 -5.99 -7.71
N TYR A 541 -15.04 -5.53 -8.10
CA TYR A 541 -15.78 -4.44 -7.47
C TYR A 541 -17.01 -4.94 -6.73
N ASP A 542 -17.18 -4.43 -5.51
CA ASP A 542 -18.40 -4.58 -4.74
C ASP A 542 -19.39 -3.48 -5.15
N LEU A 543 -20.56 -3.88 -5.64
CA LEU A 543 -21.59 -2.93 -6.07
C LEU A 543 -22.21 -2.13 -4.92
N GLU A 544 -22.07 -2.56 -3.67
CA GLU A 544 -22.45 -1.74 -2.50
C GLU A 544 -21.55 -0.52 -2.33
N ASN A 545 -20.32 -0.59 -2.84
CA ASN A 545 -19.36 0.50 -2.77
C ASN A 545 -19.44 1.37 -4.04
N GLY A 546 -20.58 2.01 -4.24
CA GLY A 546 -20.75 3.04 -5.28
C GLY A 546 -21.20 2.52 -6.63
N GLY A 547 -21.66 1.27 -6.67
CA GLY A 547 -22.18 0.66 -7.88
C GLY A 547 -21.12 0.36 -8.94
N PRO A 548 -21.51 0.29 -10.22
CA PRO A 548 -20.59 -0.08 -11.29
C PRO A 548 -19.70 1.08 -11.76
N LEU A 549 -20.11 2.33 -11.53
CA LEU A 549 -19.44 3.53 -12.02
C LEU A 549 -17.95 3.63 -11.65
N PRO A 550 -17.51 3.31 -10.40
CA PRO A 550 -16.09 3.29 -10.06
C PRO A 550 -15.27 2.33 -10.94
N GLY A 551 -15.78 1.12 -11.18
CA GLY A 551 -15.09 0.12 -12.01
C GLY A 551 -15.06 0.51 -13.47
N LEU A 552 -16.19 0.99 -14.00
CA LEU A 552 -16.28 1.49 -15.37
C LEU A 552 -15.35 2.68 -15.61
N TYR A 553 -15.28 3.61 -14.65
CA TYR A 553 -14.34 4.73 -14.72
C TYR A 553 -12.89 4.21 -14.78
N VAL A 554 -12.49 3.28 -13.91
CA VAL A 554 -11.12 2.74 -13.89
C VAL A 554 -10.75 2.05 -15.22
N PHE A 555 -11.70 1.35 -15.84
CA PHE A 555 -11.49 0.61 -17.10
C PHE A 555 -11.70 1.45 -18.37
N ARG A 556 -12.12 2.73 -18.28
CA ARG A 556 -12.51 3.56 -19.44
C ARG A 556 -11.47 3.70 -20.54
N HIS A 557 -10.18 3.57 -20.22
CA HIS A 557 -9.09 3.69 -21.20
C HIS A 557 -8.60 2.33 -21.73
N ILE A 558 -9.16 1.22 -21.25
CA ILE A 558 -8.87 -0.13 -21.75
C ILE A 558 -9.72 -0.38 -22.99
N ARG A 559 -9.06 -0.61 -24.13
CA ARG A 559 -9.72 -0.78 -25.44
C ARG A 559 -10.53 -2.07 -25.56
N ASP A 560 -10.09 -3.12 -24.89
CA ASP A 560 -10.73 -4.44 -24.97
C ASP A 560 -10.71 -5.14 -23.62
N TYR A 561 -11.90 -5.37 -23.06
CA TYR A 561 -12.10 -6.03 -21.77
C TYR A 561 -13.47 -6.71 -21.75
N LYS A 562 -13.64 -7.66 -20.83
CA LYS A 562 -14.91 -8.36 -20.59
C LYS A 562 -15.50 -7.95 -19.24
N ILE A 563 -16.81 -8.11 -19.06
CA ILE A 563 -17.48 -7.88 -17.78
C ILE A 563 -18.12 -9.17 -17.27
N LEU A 564 -18.02 -9.44 -15.97
CA LEU A 564 -18.81 -10.46 -15.27
C LEU A 564 -19.68 -9.78 -14.21
N VAL A 565 -21.00 -9.92 -14.31
CA VAL A 565 -21.95 -9.38 -13.33
C VAL A 565 -22.51 -10.51 -12.47
N CYS A 566 -22.23 -10.47 -11.17
CA CYS A 566 -22.75 -11.42 -10.19
C CYS A 566 -23.95 -10.82 -9.47
N GLY A 567 -25.17 -11.21 -9.85
CA GLY A 567 -26.41 -10.61 -9.38
C GLY A 567 -27.65 -11.24 -10.03
N GLY A 568 -28.84 -10.69 -9.75
CA GLY A 568 -30.06 -11.00 -10.51
C GLY A 568 -30.28 -10.03 -11.68
N ASP A 569 -31.41 -10.16 -12.38
CA ASP A 569 -31.70 -9.36 -13.58
C ASP A 569 -31.65 -7.84 -13.34
N GLY A 570 -32.11 -7.37 -12.17
CA GLY A 570 -32.03 -5.95 -11.80
C GLY A 570 -30.60 -5.43 -11.65
N THR A 571 -29.69 -6.25 -11.11
CA THR A 571 -28.26 -5.91 -11.03
C THR A 571 -27.64 -5.82 -12.42
N VAL A 572 -27.93 -6.79 -13.29
CA VAL A 572 -27.44 -6.78 -14.67
C VAL A 572 -27.95 -5.55 -15.41
N GLY A 573 -29.24 -5.24 -15.29
CA GLY A 573 -29.82 -4.04 -15.88
C GLY A 573 -29.20 -2.74 -15.37
N TRP A 574 -28.87 -2.66 -14.09
CA TRP A 574 -28.18 -1.50 -13.52
C TRP A 574 -26.78 -1.32 -14.12
N VAL A 575 -26.00 -2.40 -14.26
CA VAL A 575 -24.67 -2.35 -14.90
C VAL A 575 -24.78 -1.91 -16.37
N LEU A 576 -25.72 -2.48 -17.12
CA LEU A 576 -25.97 -2.12 -18.52
C LEU A 576 -26.39 -0.64 -18.68
N GLN A 577 -27.25 -0.13 -17.79
CA GLN A 577 -27.63 1.29 -17.81
C GLN A 577 -26.43 2.20 -17.53
N CYS A 578 -25.58 1.85 -16.56
CA CYS A 578 -24.37 2.63 -16.31
C CYS A 578 -23.39 2.57 -17.49
N LEU A 579 -23.29 1.45 -18.20
CA LEU A 579 -22.50 1.34 -19.43
C LEU A 579 -23.01 2.29 -20.52
N ASP A 580 -24.33 2.40 -20.72
CA ASP A 580 -24.90 3.35 -21.67
C ASP A 580 -24.52 4.79 -21.32
N ASN A 581 -24.54 5.13 -20.03
CA ASN A 581 -24.27 6.47 -19.54
C ASN A 581 -22.79 6.87 -19.69
N VAL A 582 -21.85 5.92 -19.57
CA VAL A 582 -20.41 6.20 -19.65
C VAL A 582 -19.77 5.81 -20.97
N GLY A 583 -20.49 5.14 -21.86
CA GLY A 583 -19.96 4.55 -23.08
C GLY A 583 -19.32 5.56 -24.02
N GLN A 584 -19.80 6.81 -24.05
CA GLN A 584 -19.20 7.88 -24.87
C GLN A 584 -17.82 8.33 -24.39
N ASP A 585 -17.55 8.19 -23.09
CA ASP A 585 -16.29 8.57 -22.45
C ASP A 585 -15.30 7.39 -22.32
N SER A 586 -15.67 6.21 -22.85
CA SER A 586 -14.91 4.96 -22.78
C SER A 586 -14.38 4.55 -24.15
N GLU A 587 -13.12 4.09 -24.19
CA GLU A 587 -12.48 3.52 -25.38
C GLU A 587 -13.15 2.22 -25.82
N CYS A 588 -13.66 1.43 -24.88
CA CYS A 588 -14.50 0.26 -25.14
C CYS A 588 -15.95 0.61 -24.86
N GLN A 589 -16.76 0.76 -25.91
CA GLN A 589 -18.16 1.19 -25.81
C GLN A 589 -19.13 0.05 -25.48
N SER A 590 -18.80 -1.18 -25.91
CA SER A 590 -19.68 -2.34 -25.79
C SER A 590 -18.92 -3.59 -25.36
N PRO A 591 -18.38 -3.63 -24.12
CA PRO A 591 -17.70 -4.81 -23.61
C PRO A 591 -18.68 -5.99 -23.44
N PRO A 592 -18.31 -7.22 -23.83
CA PRO A 592 -19.14 -8.40 -23.60
C PRO A 592 -19.41 -8.62 -22.11
N CYS A 593 -20.66 -8.93 -21.77
CA CYS A 593 -21.11 -9.10 -20.38
C CYS A 593 -21.58 -10.54 -20.12
N ALA A 594 -20.90 -11.22 -19.20
CA ALA A 594 -21.30 -12.51 -18.64
C ALA A 594 -22.12 -12.31 -17.35
N ILE A 595 -22.97 -13.28 -17.02
CA ILE A 595 -23.86 -13.23 -15.85
C ILE A 595 -23.58 -14.41 -14.93
N LEU A 596 -23.32 -14.15 -13.66
CA LEU A 596 -23.40 -15.15 -12.59
C LEU A 596 -24.72 -14.94 -11.82
N PRO A 597 -25.73 -15.80 -12.02
CA PRO A 597 -27.09 -15.57 -11.50
C PRO A 597 -27.18 -15.77 -9.98
N LEU A 598 -27.11 -14.68 -9.21
CA LEU A 598 -27.25 -14.68 -7.73
C LEU A 598 -28.65 -14.30 -7.26
N GLY A 599 -29.59 -14.00 -8.16
CA GLY A 599 -30.95 -13.57 -7.81
C GLY A 599 -31.96 -14.72 -7.69
N THR A 600 -33.20 -14.37 -7.37
CA THR A 600 -34.36 -15.26 -7.51
C THR A 600 -35.01 -15.16 -8.90
N GLY A 601 -34.97 -13.97 -9.51
CA GLY A 601 -35.31 -13.71 -10.92
C GLY A 601 -34.03 -13.57 -11.76
N ASN A 602 -33.69 -14.63 -12.48
CA ASN A 602 -32.48 -14.77 -13.31
C ASN A 602 -32.87 -15.15 -14.74
N ASP A 603 -33.91 -14.51 -15.27
CA ASP A 603 -34.51 -14.90 -16.54
C ASP A 603 -33.58 -14.59 -17.70
N LEU A 604 -32.84 -13.47 -17.64
CA LEU A 604 -31.83 -13.14 -18.64
C LEU A 604 -30.70 -14.16 -18.63
N ALA A 605 -30.24 -14.59 -17.45
CA ALA A 605 -29.22 -15.63 -17.32
C ALA A 605 -29.67 -16.98 -17.89
N ARG A 606 -30.95 -17.36 -17.72
CA ARG A 606 -31.53 -18.59 -18.28
C ARG A 606 -31.57 -18.54 -19.80
N VAL A 607 -32.02 -17.44 -20.38
CA VAL A 607 -32.08 -17.25 -21.84
C VAL A 607 -30.68 -17.28 -22.45
N LEU A 608 -29.72 -16.62 -21.81
CA LEU A 608 -28.32 -16.58 -22.22
C LEU A 608 -27.52 -17.83 -21.80
N ARG A 609 -28.18 -18.84 -21.21
CA ARG A 609 -27.62 -20.14 -20.82
C ARG A 609 -26.50 -20.10 -19.77
N TRP A 610 -26.43 -19.05 -18.97
CA TRP A 610 -25.59 -18.97 -17.76
C TRP A 610 -26.15 -19.76 -16.57
N GLY A 611 -27.33 -20.35 -16.74
CA GLY A 611 -27.95 -21.24 -15.76
C GLY A 611 -29.05 -20.56 -14.93
N PRO A 612 -29.79 -21.36 -14.13
CA PRO A 612 -30.97 -20.89 -13.41
C PRO A 612 -30.65 -20.13 -12.10
N GLY A 613 -29.44 -20.27 -11.58
CA GLY A 613 -29.00 -19.70 -10.30
C GLY A 613 -27.74 -20.38 -9.78
N TYR A 614 -26.88 -19.62 -9.12
CA TYR A 614 -25.70 -20.13 -8.42
C TYR A 614 -26.11 -20.75 -7.08
N THR A 615 -25.56 -21.93 -6.77
CA THR A 615 -25.94 -22.69 -5.57
C THR A 615 -24.83 -22.77 -4.53
N GLY A 616 -23.68 -22.12 -4.77
CA GLY A 616 -22.51 -22.18 -3.88
C GLY A 616 -21.62 -23.41 -4.06
N GLY A 617 -22.07 -24.44 -4.80
CA GLY A 617 -21.31 -25.69 -5.00
C GLY A 617 -20.31 -25.66 -6.15
N GLU A 618 -20.40 -24.68 -7.04
CA GLU A 618 -19.49 -24.53 -8.18
C GLU A 618 -18.23 -23.77 -7.75
N GLU A 619 -17.06 -24.28 -8.15
CA GLU A 619 -15.82 -23.59 -7.84
C GLU A 619 -15.68 -22.28 -8.65
N PRO A 620 -15.33 -21.15 -8.01
CA PRO A 620 -15.18 -19.87 -8.71
C PRO A 620 -14.21 -19.89 -9.89
N LEU A 621 -13.21 -20.77 -9.88
CA LEU A 621 -12.29 -20.94 -11.00
C LEU A 621 -12.97 -21.49 -12.25
N ASN A 622 -13.97 -22.38 -12.11
CA ASN A 622 -14.70 -22.92 -13.25
C ASN A 622 -15.59 -21.84 -13.88
N ILE A 623 -16.22 -21.00 -13.07
CA ILE A 623 -16.98 -19.84 -13.56
C ILE A 623 -16.08 -18.92 -14.41
N LEU A 624 -14.84 -18.66 -13.96
CA LEU A 624 -13.90 -17.85 -14.73
C LEU A 624 -13.52 -18.52 -16.06
N LYS A 625 -13.35 -19.86 -16.09
CA LYS A 625 -13.11 -20.61 -17.34
C LYS A 625 -14.30 -20.53 -18.28
N ASP A 626 -15.52 -20.66 -17.77
CA ASP A 626 -16.75 -20.53 -18.56
C ASP A 626 -16.83 -19.13 -19.20
N VAL A 627 -16.44 -18.06 -18.49
CA VAL A 627 -16.36 -16.70 -19.04
C VAL A 627 -15.30 -16.55 -20.14
N ILE A 628 -14.18 -17.27 -20.02
CA ILE A 628 -13.11 -17.26 -21.03
C ILE A 628 -13.61 -17.94 -22.32
N GLU A 629 -14.27 -19.09 -22.18
CA GLU A 629 -14.71 -19.95 -23.28
C GLU A 629 -16.07 -19.55 -23.89
N ALA A 630 -16.83 -18.67 -23.22
CA ALA A 630 -18.16 -18.28 -23.66
C ALA A 630 -18.18 -17.62 -25.05
N GLU A 631 -19.23 -17.97 -25.81
CA GLU A 631 -19.57 -17.33 -27.08
C GLU A 631 -20.20 -15.95 -26.84
N GLU A 632 -19.78 -14.97 -27.65
CA GLU A 632 -20.31 -13.61 -27.60
C GLU A 632 -21.52 -13.49 -28.52
N ILE A 633 -22.63 -13.02 -27.96
CA ILE A 633 -23.89 -12.80 -28.69
C ILE A 633 -24.38 -11.37 -28.46
N THR A 634 -25.09 -10.83 -29.46
CA THR A 634 -25.72 -9.51 -29.38
C THR A 634 -27.03 -9.58 -28.60
N LEU A 635 -27.23 -8.66 -27.66
CA LEU A 635 -28.47 -8.52 -26.88
C LEU A 635 -29.24 -7.30 -27.34
N ASP A 636 -30.48 -7.50 -27.79
CA ASP A 636 -31.40 -6.42 -28.10
C ASP A 636 -31.97 -5.81 -26.81
N ARG A 637 -31.96 -4.48 -26.71
CA ARG A 637 -32.50 -3.73 -25.57
C ARG A 637 -33.58 -2.76 -26.03
N TRP A 638 -34.68 -2.69 -25.29
CA TRP A 638 -35.91 -2.03 -25.72
C TRP A 638 -36.06 -0.70 -25.01
N THR A 639 -36.17 0.40 -25.76
CA THR A 639 -36.55 1.70 -25.20
C THR A 639 -38.06 1.84 -25.23
N VAL A 640 -38.68 1.92 -24.05
CA VAL A 640 -40.11 2.09 -23.86
C VAL A 640 -40.39 3.53 -23.46
N VAL A 641 -41.24 4.20 -24.20
CA VAL A 641 -41.60 5.62 -24.00
C VAL A 641 -43.06 5.70 -23.59
N PHE A 642 -43.32 6.30 -22.43
CA PHE A 642 -44.66 6.55 -21.91
C PHE A 642 -45.01 8.02 -22.09
N HIS A 643 -46.13 8.27 -22.76
CA HIS A 643 -46.74 9.59 -22.85
C HIS A 643 -47.92 9.63 -21.88
N VAL A 644 -47.92 10.60 -20.96
CA VAL A 644 -49.07 10.84 -20.09
C VAL A 644 -50.01 11.78 -20.83
N ASP A 645 -51.18 11.30 -21.19
CA ASP A 645 -52.24 12.16 -21.71
C ASP A 645 -52.76 13.05 -20.57
N GLU A 646 -52.35 14.32 -20.55
CA GLU A 646 -53.02 15.32 -19.71
C GLU A 646 -54.46 15.48 -20.21
N LYS A 647 -55.43 14.96 -19.45
CA LYS A 647 -56.85 15.25 -19.71
C LYS A 647 -57.06 16.76 -19.56
N GLU A 648 -57.42 17.44 -20.64
CA GLU A 648 -57.87 18.83 -20.64
C GLU A 648 -59.19 18.99 -19.85
N ASP A 649 -59.14 18.92 -18.53
CA ASP A 649 -60.30 19.17 -17.65
C ASP A 649 -60.37 20.66 -17.20
N ASN A 650 -59.99 21.61 -18.06
CA ASN A 650 -60.18 23.03 -17.76
C ASN A 650 -60.43 23.90 -19.01
N PRO A 651 -61.69 24.17 -19.39
CA PRO A 651 -62.02 25.08 -20.49
C PRO A 651 -61.96 26.55 -20.02
N GLY A 652 -60.80 27.00 -19.54
CA GLY A 652 -60.68 28.34 -18.95
C GLY A 652 -59.27 28.80 -18.62
N GLY A 653 -58.54 29.26 -19.65
CA GLY A 653 -57.53 30.31 -19.53
C GLY A 653 -56.17 29.95 -18.93
N GLY A 654 -55.18 29.69 -19.79
CA GLY A 654 -53.75 29.66 -19.43
C GLY A 654 -52.86 29.57 -20.67
N ASN A 655 -51.78 30.34 -20.71
CA ASN A 655 -50.85 30.54 -21.83
C ASN A 655 -50.39 29.25 -22.57
N PRO A 656 -50.23 29.28 -23.91
CA PRO A 656 -49.78 28.13 -24.72
C PRO A 656 -48.25 27.89 -24.67
N GLY A 657 -47.61 28.08 -23.51
CA GLY A 657 -46.14 28.11 -23.38
C GLY A 657 -45.51 27.17 -22.35
N SER A 658 -46.28 26.30 -21.69
CA SER A 658 -45.74 25.46 -20.60
C SER A 658 -46.35 24.05 -20.51
N ALA A 659 -46.74 23.45 -21.63
CA ALA A 659 -46.92 22.00 -21.68
C ALA A 659 -45.52 21.38 -21.83
N GLN A 660 -44.82 21.17 -20.72
CA GLN A 660 -43.62 20.33 -20.72
C GLN A 660 -44.10 18.88 -20.86
N ASP A 661 -43.74 18.24 -21.97
CA ASP A 661 -43.97 16.82 -22.21
C ASP A 661 -43.55 15.99 -21.00
N SER A 662 -44.52 15.47 -20.23
CA SER A 662 -44.29 14.52 -19.13
C SER A 662 -44.06 13.11 -19.68
N THR A 663 -43.08 13.00 -20.57
CA THR A 663 -42.68 11.74 -21.21
C THR A 663 -41.71 10.98 -20.30
N ALA A 664 -42.04 9.75 -19.92
CA ALA A 664 -41.15 8.88 -19.16
C ALA A 664 -40.51 7.84 -20.09
N ILE A 665 -39.18 7.68 -20.02
CA ILE A 665 -38.42 6.78 -20.90
C ILE A 665 -37.73 5.72 -20.03
N PHE A 666 -37.88 4.45 -20.41
CA PHE A 666 -37.27 3.32 -19.71
C PHE A 666 -36.56 2.41 -20.71
N VAL A 667 -35.42 1.85 -20.32
CA VAL A 667 -34.74 0.79 -21.10
C VAL A 667 -34.99 -0.55 -20.44
N MET A 668 -35.55 -1.49 -21.20
CA MET A 668 -35.91 -2.84 -20.77
C MET A 668 -34.96 -3.87 -21.39
N ASN A 669 -34.57 -4.87 -20.61
CA ASN A 669 -33.60 -5.90 -21.03
C ASN A 669 -34.22 -7.29 -21.24
N ASN A 670 -35.48 -7.49 -20.85
CA ASN A 670 -36.10 -8.81 -20.86
C ASN A 670 -37.56 -8.75 -21.31
N TYR A 671 -38.43 -8.12 -20.51
CA TYR A 671 -39.85 -8.01 -20.82
C TYR A 671 -40.48 -6.73 -20.26
N PHE A 672 -41.63 -6.37 -20.81
CA PHE A 672 -42.53 -5.34 -20.30
C PHE A 672 -43.93 -5.96 -20.23
N GLY A 673 -44.61 -5.80 -19.09
CA GLY A 673 -45.93 -6.40 -18.83
C GLY A 673 -46.98 -5.38 -18.40
N ILE A 674 -48.22 -5.56 -18.85
CA ILE A 674 -49.40 -4.80 -18.43
C ILE A 674 -50.52 -5.80 -18.18
N GLY A 675 -51.21 -5.68 -17.04
CA GLY A 675 -52.38 -6.48 -16.70
C GLY A 675 -52.18 -7.31 -15.44
N ILE A 676 -52.78 -8.51 -15.43
CA ILE A 676 -52.86 -9.37 -14.24
C ILE A 676 -51.48 -9.89 -13.82
N ASP A 677 -50.62 -10.22 -14.78
CA ASP A 677 -49.24 -10.65 -14.56
C ASP A 677 -48.39 -9.54 -13.90
N ALA A 678 -48.50 -8.30 -14.40
CA ALA A 678 -47.83 -7.14 -13.82
C ALA A 678 -48.33 -6.86 -12.40
N SER A 679 -49.64 -6.98 -12.16
CA SER A 679 -50.24 -6.84 -10.81
C SER A 679 -49.68 -7.89 -9.85
N LEU A 680 -49.59 -9.16 -10.26
CA LEU A 680 -49.02 -10.23 -9.43
C LEU A 680 -47.54 -9.99 -9.12
N CYS A 681 -46.75 -9.56 -10.10
CA CYS A 681 -45.34 -9.20 -9.91
C CYS A 681 -45.20 -8.04 -8.91
N LEU A 682 -46.07 -7.04 -8.97
CA LEU A 682 -46.10 -5.91 -8.04
C LEU A 682 -46.46 -6.36 -6.62
N ASP A 683 -47.50 -7.19 -6.46
CA ASP A 683 -47.91 -7.71 -5.15
C ASP A 683 -46.79 -8.55 -4.52
N PHE A 684 -46.10 -9.37 -5.33
CA PHE A 684 -44.94 -10.13 -4.87
C PHE A 684 -43.77 -9.23 -4.46
N HIS A 685 -43.50 -8.17 -5.25
CA HIS A 685 -42.46 -7.18 -4.93
C HIS A 685 -42.75 -6.48 -3.60
N ASN A 686 -43.98 -5.96 -3.42
CA ASN A 686 -44.39 -5.29 -2.19
C ASN A 686 -44.32 -6.23 -0.98
N ALA A 687 -44.79 -7.47 -1.12
CA ALA A 687 -44.69 -8.47 -0.05
C ALA A 687 -43.23 -8.76 0.34
N ARG A 688 -42.32 -8.77 -0.64
CA ARG A 688 -40.88 -8.93 -0.44
C ARG A 688 -40.25 -7.73 0.28
N GLU A 689 -40.62 -6.51 -0.06
CA GLU A 689 -40.14 -5.32 0.64
C GLU A 689 -40.65 -5.24 2.08
N GLU A 690 -41.92 -5.58 2.31
CA GLU A 690 -42.53 -5.58 3.65
C GLU A 690 -41.99 -6.69 4.54
N ASN A 691 -41.64 -7.84 3.97
CA ASN A 691 -41.19 -9.01 4.72
C ASN A 691 -39.88 -9.62 4.16
N PRO A 692 -38.74 -8.91 4.15
CA PRO A 692 -37.52 -9.38 3.48
C PRO A 692 -37.06 -10.76 3.96
N ASN A 693 -37.25 -11.05 5.25
CA ASN A 693 -36.85 -12.31 5.89
C ASN A 693 -37.66 -13.54 5.43
N LYS A 694 -38.82 -13.35 4.79
CA LYS A 694 -39.66 -14.45 4.26
C LYS A 694 -39.32 -14.84 2.82
N PHE A 695 -38.49 -14.03 2.16
CA PHE A 695 -38.15 -14.15 0.74
C PHE A 695 -36.63 -14.29 0.55
N ASN A 696 -36.01 -15.06 1.44
CA ASN A 696 -34.64 -15.54 1.28
C ASN A 696 -34.57 -16.60 0.18
N SER A 697 -33.55 -16.50 -0.67
CA SER A 697 -33.19 -17.56 -1.61
C SER A 697 -32.63 -18.73 -0.81
N ARG A 698 -33.52 -19.62 -0.37
CA ARG A 698 -33.34 -20.78 0.51
C ARG A 698 -33.44 -20.51 2.00
#